data_AF-A0A7C6EJN3-F1
#
_entry.id   AF-A0A7C6EJN3-F1
#
_cell.length_a   1.000
_cell.length_b   1.000
_cell.length_c   1.000
_cell.angle_alpha   90.00
_cell.angle_beta   90.00
_cell.angle_gamma   90.00
#
_symmetry.space_group_name_H-M   'P 1'
#
loop_
_entity.id
_entity.type
_entity.pdbx_description
1 polymer ?
#
loop_
_entity_poly.entity_id
_entity_poly.type
_entity_poly.pdbx_seq_one_letter_code
_entity_poly.pdbx_strand_id
1 'polypeptide(L)'
;MGKIFGTKTERELKRLWPIVDEINRIYEKMSGVDLIKTTEDFKKRISQGESLDDILPEAFALVKEACRRLVGKKWLVVDIETEWNMIPFDVQLIGGIVLHQGKIAEMKTGEGKTLVATMPLYLNALAGRGAHLVTVNDYLARRDREWMGPVYESLGLTVGVLQQGMDNKPRKEAYNCDITYGTNNEFGFDYLRDNMVWSWEDKVQRGHYYAIVDEVDSILIDEARTPLIISGPVERETKSFDELNPIVKRLHSAQTVFVNRIVEEAKKLLDEGKEKEAGIKLLQARRGAPKNKQLLKLEQETGIKRLIEDTELNFLREKSFGKIDEELYFVIDEKLHIVDLTEKGRLFISPNNPEMFVLPDLSEKIGKIDRDEKLSPKEKLVAKEKAFEEYAKKSEILANLRALLKAYSLFEKDVEYVVQDGKVVIVDEFTGRLMPGRRFSDGLHQALEAKEGVRVQEETQTFATITIQNYFRMYEKLAGMTGTAATEANEFWTIYKLDVVEIPTKEPVRRVDYEDIVYRSKREKYNAIVEEIVKWHKEKRPILVGTTSVEVSEVLSRLLQRKGIPHNVLNAKHHQREAVIVSQAGQPGAVTIATNMAGRGTDIKLGPDVVKCDKCCIKCPDQNCAECSHQIKNECFKELPCGLYIIGTERHESRRIDNQLRGRSGRQGDPGSSRFFLSLEDDLMRIFGSDRVADIMDRFGGEEQKPLTHPLVTRAIANAQKRVEENNFEIRKHLLEYDDVMNRQREVIYKMRDEILKGENYEELIFKNFEDAIEEIIVKYSDDKKPAEEWDWDSLIGEFNNLFTTNFYIDKNEQSHIKQAELFDKLLNKAKEAYNLRKQNYEPETYNEMLKSILLLTIDNRWREHLYSLDALREGISLRSYAQKDPLVEYKQESFKMFDELLSEIARDVAGIVFRASPRPIQRKPIVTQEYKPTTDGKVDAQKQVAKTAPVLKTAKVGRNDPCPCGSGKKYKKCCGRNVV
;
A
#
# COMPACT_ATOMS: atom_id res chain seq x y z
N MET A 1 -19.02 38.54 -10.78
CA MET A 1 -18.57 38.00 -12.09
C MET A 1 -19.20 36.64 -12.46
N GLY A 2 -19.44 35.71 -11.52
CA GLY A 2 -20.00 34.38 -11.83
C GLY A 2 -21.39 34.35 -12.52
N LYS A 3 -22.30 35.29 -12.19
CA LYS A 3 -23.62 35.40 -12.86
C LYS A 3 -23.57 35.93 -14.29
N ILE A 4 -22.49 36.59 -14.71
CA ILE A 4 -22.38 37.26 -16.03
C ILE A 4 -21.68 36.36 -17.05
N PHE A 5 -20.67 35.59 -16.63
CA PHE A 5 -19.91 34.72 -17.51
C PHE A 5 -20.20 33.21 -17.33
N GLY A 6 -21.03 32.83 -16.35
CA GLY A 6 -21.27 31.42 -15.98
C GLY A 6 -20.10 30.76 -15.25
N THR A 7 -20.34 29.60 -14.65
CA THR A 7 -19.32 28.75 -13.99
C THR A 7 -18.35 28.15 -15.02
N LYS A 8 -17.17 27.65 -14.60
CA LYS A 8 -16.21 26.97 -15.49
C LYS A 8 -16.90 25.82 -16.24
N THR A 9 -17.66 25.01 -15.50
CA THR A 9 -18.43 23.89 -16.01
C THR A 9 -19.47 24.32 -17.05
N GLU A 10 -20.25 25.37 -16.80
CA GLU A 10 -21.25 25.86 -17.76
C GLU A 10 -20.63 26.27 -19.10
N ARG A 11 -19.42 26.85 -19.09
CA ARG A 11 -18.71 27.20 -20.33
C ARG A 11 -18.20 25.98 -21.06
N GLU A 12 -17.71 24.98 -20.34
CA GLU A 12 -17.30 23.71 -20.94
C GLU A 12 -18.50 22.99 -21.57
N LEU A 13 -19.62 22.88 -20.86
CA LEU A 13 -20.85 22.27 -21.40
C LEU A 13 -21.31 22.97 -22.68
N LYS A 14 -21.29 24.31 -22.73
CA LYS A 14 -21.62 25.07 -23.95
C LYS A 14 -20.73 24.74 -25.15
N ARG A 15 -19.47 24.35 -24.92
CA ARG A 15 -18.55 23.92 -25.99
C ARG A 15 -18.79 22.48 -26.44
N LEU A 16 -19.29 21.62 -25.55
CA LEU A 16 -19.51 20.20 -25.83
C LEU A 16 -20.85 19.92 -26.51
N TRP A 17 -21.89 20.72 -26.25
CA TRP A 17 -23.22 20.53 -26.85
C TRP A 17 -23.23 20.48 -28.39
N PRO A 18 -22.50 21.34 -29.12
CA PRO A 18 -22.45 21.24 -30.58
C PRO A 18 -21.92 19.89 -31.10
N ILE A 19 -20.96 19.27 -30.40
CA ILE A 19 -20.41 17.96 -30.75
C ILE A 19 -21.48 16.87 -30.52
N VAL A 20 -22.26 16.98 -29.45
CA VAL A 20 -23.38 16.07 -29.16
C VAL A 20 -24.45 16.16 -30.25
N ASP A 21 -24.77 17.37 -30.71
CA ASP A 21 -25.73 17.57 -31.82
C ASP A 21 -25.20 16.93 -33.12
N GLU A 22 -23.90 17.03 -33.38
CA GLU A 22 -23.25 16.38 -34.52
C GLU A 22 -23.30 14.85 -34.44
N ILE A 23 -22.96 14.27 -33.27
CA ILE A 23 -23.09 12.82 -33.02
C ILE A 23 -24.51 12.35 -33.32
N ASN A 24 -25.52 13.07 -32.83
CA ASN A 24 -26.93 12.72 -33.03
C ASN A 24 -27.34 12.81 -34.51
N ARG A 25 -26.90 13.83 -35.24
CA ARG A 25 -27.14 13.96 -36.69
C ARG A 25 -26.51 12.83 -37.50
N ILE A 26 -25.31 12.38 -37.11
CA ILE A 26 -24.63 11.24 -37.75
C ILE A 26 -25.37 9.94 -37.41
N TYR A 27 -25.73 9.75 -36.14
CA TYR A 27 -26.45 8.58 -35.65
C TYR A 27 -27.76 8.31 -36.41
N GLU A 28 -28.52 9.34 -36.76
CA GLU A 28 -29.74 9.21 -37.57
C GLU A 28 -29.49 8.55 -38.95
N LYS A 29 -28.27 8.65 -39.47
CA LYS A 29 -27.86 8.10 -40.77
C LYS A 29 -27.18 6.73 -40.67
N MET A 30 -26.92 6.21 -39.46
CA MET A 30 -26.16 4.98 -39.22
C MET A 30 -26.99 3.69 -39.35
N SER A 31 -28.27 3.79 -39.71
CA SER A 31 -29.13 2.61 -39.88
C SER A 31 -28.66 1.74 -41.05
N GLY A 32 -28.40 0.46 -40.79
CA GLY A 32 -28.00 -0.52 -41.80
C GLY A 32 -26.51 -0.57 -42.14
N VAL A 33 -25.68 0.25 -41.49
CA VAL A 33 -24.22 0.25 -41.64
C VAL A 33 -23.60 -1.06 -41.08
N ASP A 34 -22.56 -1.57 -41.72
CA ASP A 34 -21.75 -2.67 -41.17
C ASP A 34 -20.81 -2.13 -40.09
N LEU A 35 -21.05 -2.53 -38.84
CA LEU A 35 -20.32 -2.02 -37.68
C LEU A 35 -18.83 -2.38 -37.71
N ILE A 36 -18.50 -3.61 -38.10
CA ILE A 36 -17.11 -4.11 -38.08
C ILE A 36 -16.32 -3.45 -39.19
N LYS A 37 -16.88 -3.40 -40.40
CA LYS A 37 -16.23 -2.76 -41.55
C LYS A 37 -15.98 -1.27 -41.30
N THR A 38 -16.91 -0.58 -40.62
CA THR A 38 -16.74 0.83 -40.27
C THR A 38 -15.61 1.02 -39.26
N THR A 39 -15.48 0.14 -38.27
CA THR A 39 -14.34 0.13 -37.35
C THR A 39 -13.01 -0.08 -38.08
N GLU A 40 -12.96 -0.98 -39.07
CA GLU A 40 -11.76 -1.19 -39.89
C GLU A 40 -11.40 0.05 -40.72
N ASP A 41 -12.39 0.73 -41.30
CA ASP A 41 -12.22 1.99 -42.02
C ASP A 41 -11.69 3.10 -41.09
N PHE A 42 -12.16 3.20 -39.84
CA PHE A 42 -11.60 4.13 -38.86
C PHE A 42 -10.15 3.82 -38.52
N LYS A 43 -9.80 2.55 -38.27
CA LYS A 43 -8.40 2.15 -38.02
C LYS A 43 -7.50 2.53 -39.19
N LYS A 44 -7.98 2.36 -40.43
CA LYS A 44 -7.27 2.77 -41.65
C LYS A 44 -7.09 4.28 -41.73
N ARG A 45 -8.14 5.07 -41.49
CA ARG A 45 -8.09 6.54 -41.44
C ARG A 45 -7.08 7.06 -40.41
N ILE A 46 -7.06 6.47 -39.21
CA ILE A 46 -6.10 6.82 -38.16
C ILE A 46 -4.66 6.53 -38.61
N SER A 47 -4.40 5.37 -39.20
CA SER A 47 -3.06 5.05 -39.75
C SER A 47 -2.65 5.95 -40.92
N GLN A 48 -3.60 6.64 -41.57
CA GLN A 48 -3.35 7.65 -42.60
C GLN A 48 -3.14 9.07 -42.04
N GLY A 49 -3.21 9.25 -40.72
CA GLY A 49 -2.90 10.51 -40.02
C GLY A 49 -4.11 11.31 -39.53
N GLU A 50 -5.34 10.77 -39.67
CA GLU A 50 -6.52 11.39 -39.07
C GLU A 50 -6.53 11.24 -37.54
N SER A 51 -6.91 12.29 -36.81
CA SER A 51 -6.87 12.26 -35.35
C SER A 51 -8.07 11.55 -34.74
N LEU A 52 -7.94 11.11 -33.48
CA LEU A 52 -9.08 10.54 -32.75
C LEU A 52 -10.19 11.57 -32.50
N ASP A 53 -9.85 12.85 -32.37
CA ASP A 53 -10.82 13.93 -32.17
C ASP A 53 -11.69 14.15 -33.42
N ASP A 54 -11.11 14.03 -34.62
CA ASP A 54 -11.84 14.15 -35.89
C ASP A 54 -12.85 13.01 -36.08
N ILE A 55 -12.47 11.79 -35.68
CA ILE A 55 -13.30 10.58 -35.79
C ILE A 55 -14.35 10.50 -34.67
N LEU A 56 -14.17 11.25 -33.57
CA LEU A 56 -15.00 11.14 -32.36
C LEU A 56 -16.50 11.17 -32.65
N PRO A 57 -17.06 12.11 -33.46
CA PRO A 57 -18.49 12.17 -33.69
C PRO A 57 -19.04 10.91 -34.37
N GLU A 58 -18.31 10.39 -35.37
CA GLU A 58 -18.67 9.18 -36.10
C GLU A 58 -18.55 7.92 -35.22
N ALA A 59 -17.46 7.81 -34.45
CA ALA A 59 -17.21 6.70 -33.55
C ALA A 59 -18.28 6.62 -32.44
N PHE A 60 -18.64 7.74 -31.82
CA PHE A 60 -19.67 7.77 -30.76
C PHE A 60 -21.05 7.43 -31.33
N ALA A 61 -21.37 7.91 -32.53
CA ALA A 61 -22.60 7.55 -33.23
C ALA A 61 -22.65 6.03 -33.54
N LEU A 62 -21.52 5.44 -33.94
CA LEU A 62 -21.42 4.00 -34.21
C LEU A 62 -21.61 3.15 -32.94
N VAL A 63 -21.03 3.56 -31.81
CA VAL A 63 -21.26 2.90 -30.52
C VAL A 63 -22.73 3.00 -30.10
N LYS A 64 -23.34 4.18 -30.25
CA LYS A 64 -24.77 4.38 -29.95
C LYS A 64 -25.67 3.49 -30.83
N GLU A 65 -25.31 3.30 -32.10
CA GLU A 65 -25.98 2.37 -33.01
C GLU A 65 -25.78 0.91 -32.61
N ALA A 66 -24.58 0.50 -32.20
CA ALA A 66 -24.33 -0.83 -31.66
C ALA A 66 -25.21 -1.10 -30.43
N CYS A 67 -25.27 -0.17 -29.48
CA CYS A 67 -26.16 -0.27 -28.31
C CYS A 67 -27.63 -0.42 -28.71
N ARG A 68 -28.11 0.34 -29.71
CA ARG A 68 -29.48 0.22 -30.24
C ARG A 68 -29.76 -1.17 -30.80
N ARG A 69 -28.83 -1.74 -31.58
CA ARG A 69 -28.99 -3.09 -32.18
C ARG A 69 -28.98 -4.23 -31.17
N LEU A 70 -28.45 -4.00 -29.98
CA LEU A 70 -28.43 -4.97 -28.89
C LEU A 70 -29.69 -4.91 -28.02
N VAL A 71 -30.56 -3.91 -28.19
CA VAL A 71 -31.80 -3.77 -27.40
C VAL A 71 -32.67 -5.03 -27.52
N GLY A 72 -33.11 -5.55 -26.38
CA GLY A 72 -33.92 -6.77 -26.25
C GLY A 72 -33.12 -8.08 -26.23
N LYS A 73 -31.79 -8.05 -26.45
CA LYS A 73 -30.94 -9.24 -26.33
C LYS A 73 -30.62 -9.53 -24.87
N LYS A 74 -30.33 -10.80 -24.56
CA LYS A 74 -29.99 -11.29 -23.22
C LYS A 74 -28.69 -12.08 -23.24
N TRP A 75 -27.88 -11.90 -22.20
CA TRP A 75 -26.69 -12.71 -21.95
C TRP A 75 -26.40 -12.81 -20.45
N LEU A 76 -25.53 -13.74 -20.09
CA LEU A 76 -25.11 -13.94 -18.70
C LEU A 76 -24.08 -12.88 -18.31
N VAL A 77 -24.32 -12.22 -17.19
CA VAL A 77 -23.39 -11.29 -16.52
C VAL A 77 -23.22 -11.77 -15.09
N VAL A 78 -22.06 -12.35 -14.78
CA VAL A 78 -21.70 -12.96 -13.50
C VAL A 78 -22.80 -13.89 -12.98
N ASP A 79 -23.18 -14.84 -13.85
CA ASP A 79 -24.23 -15.86 -13.64
C ASP A 79 -25.67 -15.33 -13.56
N ILE A 80 -25.91 -14.05 -13.88
CA ILE A 80 -27.24 -13.43 -13.91
C ILE A 80 -27.61 -13.11 -15.35
N GLU A 81 -28.71 -13.70 -15.83
CA GLU A 81 -29.27 -13.35 -17.15
C GLU A 81 -29.72 -11.88 -17.14
N THR A 82 -29.07 -11.08 -17.97
CA THR A 82 -29.29 -9.63 -18.05
C THR A 82 -29.75 -9.26 -19.45
N GLU A 83 -30.85 -8.53 -19.52
CA GLU A 83 -31.38 -7.99 -20.77
C GLU A 83 -30.81 -6.60 -21.06
N TRP A 84 -30.34 -6.39 -22.29
CA TRP A 84 -29.84 -5.10 -22.73
C TRP A 84 -30.99 -4.21 -23.19
N ASN A 85 -31.22 -3.12 -22.47
CA ASN A 85 -32.26 -2.14 -22.78
C ASN A 85 -31.73 -0.70 -22.68
N MET A 86 -30.46 -0.49 -23.06
CA MET A 86 -29.76 0.78 -22.88
C MET A 86 -29.34 1.38 -24.22
N ILE A 87 -29.68 2.66 -24.42
CA ILE A 87 -29.17 3.51 -25.50
C ILE A 87 -28.59 4.76 -24.85
N PRO A 88 -27.35 5.16 -25.18
CA PRO A 88 -26.73 6.35 -24.61
C PRO A 88 -27.57 7.64 -24.76
N PHE A 89 -27.75 8.36 -23.65
CA PHE A 89 -28.37 9.68 -23.60
C PHE A 89 -27.37 10.80 -23.92
N ASP A 90 -27.86 11.99 -24.26
CA ASP A 90 -27.01 13.13 -24.61
C ASP A 90 -26.04 13.52 -23.48
N VAL A 91 -26.50 13.51 -22.23
CA VAL A 91 -25.62 13.77 -21.06
C VAL A 91 -24.53 12.71 -20.90
N GLN A 92 -24.78 11.48 -21.35
CA GLN A 92 -23.78 10.40 -21.36
C GLN A 92 -22.78 10.59 -22.51
N LEU A 93 -23.20 11.13 -23.65
CA LEU A 93 -22.30 11.53 -24.74
C LEU A 93 -21.32 12.61 -24.25
N ILE A 94 -21.80 13.61 -23.51
CA ILE A 94 -20.95 14.63 -22.88
C ILE A 94 -19.92 13.98 -21.94
N GLY A 95 -20.38 13.09 -21.06
CA GLY A 95 -19.48 12.35 -20.17
C GLY A 95 -18.39 11.57 -20.92
N GLY A 96 -18.76 10.92 -22.03
CA GLY A 96 -17.83 10.19 -22.89
C GLY A 96 -16.78 11.11 -23.54
N ILE A 97 -17.18 12.31 -23.99
CA ILE A 97 -16.26 13.30 -24.55
C ILE A 97 -15.29 13.81 -23.48
N VAL A 98 -15.79 14.11 -22.28
CA VAL A 98 -14.96 14.55 -21.14
C VAL A 98 -13.91 13.50 -20.78
N LEU A 99 -14.30 12.22 -20.73
CA LEU A 99 -13.36 11.12 -20.52
C LEU A 99 -12.32 11.05 -21.64
N HIS A 100 -12.73 11.15 -22.90
CA HIS A 100 -11.79 11.15 -24.03
C HIS A 100 -10.76 12.28 -23.95
N GLN A 101 -11.15 13.45 -23.42
CA GLN A 101 -10.27 14.61 -23.22
C GLN A 101 -9.26 14.45 -22.08
N GLY A 102 -9.25 13.32 -21.35
CA GLY A 102 -8.36 13.12 -20.22
C GLY A 102 -8.78 13.89 -18.98
N LYS A 103 -10.08 13.98 -18.73
CA LYS A 103 -10.68 14.69 -17.58
C LYS A 103 -11.50 13.75 -16.70
N ILE A 104 -11.95 14.26 -15.56
CA ILE A 104 -12.89 13.58 -14.67
C ILE A 104 -14.32 13.98 -15.00
N ALA A 105 -15.14 13.01 -15.38
CA ALA A 105 -16.59 13.17 -15.53
C ALA A 105 -17.29 12.90 -14.19
N GLU A 106 -17.78 13.95 -13.52
CA GLU A 106 -18.63 13.77 -12.35
C GLU A 106 -20.07 13.50 -12.80
N MET A 107 -20.50 12.25 -12.67
CA MET A 107 -21.84 11.77 -13.00
C MET A 107 -22.48 11.13 -11.77
N LYS A 108 -23.68 11.59 -11.38
CA LYS A 108 -24.38 11.04 -10.21
C LYS A 108 -24.64 9.53 -10.39
N THR A 109 -24.71 8.82 -9.27
CA THR A 109 -24.88 7.36 -9.29
C THR A 109 -26.22 6.98 -9.93
N GLY A 110 -26.21 6.04 -10.87
CA GLY A 110 -27.40 5.66 -11.67
C GLY A 110 -27.54 6.40 -13.00
N GLU A 111 -26.68 7.37 -13.32
CA GLU A 111 -26.65 8.02 -14.65
C GLU A 111 -25.95 7.16 -15.73
N GLY A 112 -25.56 5.93 -15.42
CA GLY A 112 -24.98 4.97 -16.39
C GLY A 112 -23.49 5.14 -16.67
N LYS A 113 -22.67 5.38 -15.64
CA LYS A 113 -21.19 5.53 -15.75
C LYS A 113 -20.52 4.40 -16.57
N THR A 114 -20.89 3.15 -16.30
CA THR A 114 -20.33 1.99 -16.99
C THR A 114 -20.63 2.01 -18.50
N LEU A 115 -21.83 2.46 -18.90
CA LEU A 115 -22.19 2.63 -20.31
C LEU A 115 -21.41 3.79 -20.93
N VAL A 116 -21.23 4.89 -20.20
CA VAL A 116 -20.50 6.08 -20.68
C VAL A 116 -19.07 5.74 -21.08
N ALA A 117 -18.39 4.88 -20.30
CA ALA A 117 -17.01 4.47 -20.59
C ALA A 117 -16.85 3.72 -21.92
N THR A 118 -17.92 3.11 -22.46
CA THR A 118 -17.84 2.34 -23.72
C THR A 118 -17.41 3.18 -24.92
N MET A 119 -17.88 4.43 -24.99
CA MET A 119 -17.58 5.33 -26.11
C MET A 119 -16.11 5.77 -26.17
N PRO A 120 -15.52 6.35 -25.10
CA PRO A 120 -14.11 6.72 -25.11
C PRO A 120 -13.18 5.49 -25.12
N LEU A 121 -13.56 4.36 -24.52
CA LEU A 121 -12.74 3.13 -24.62
C LEU A 121 -12.70 2.62 -26.06
N TYR A 122 -13.85 2.55 -26.74
CA TYR A 122 -13.91 2.20 -28.16
C TYR A 122 -13.01 3.12 -28.99
N LEU A 123 -13.18 4.45 -28.88
CA LEU A 123 -12.44 5.43 -29.67
C LEU A 123 -10.92 5.32 -29.47
N ASN A 124 -10.46 5.27 -28.21
CA ASN A 124 -9.03 5.20 -27.92
C ASN A 124 -8.42 3.82 -28.25
N ALA A 125 -9.21 2.75 -28.18
CA ALA A 125 -8.77 1.42 -28.58
C ALA A 125 -8.48 1.31 -30.09
N LEU A 126 -9.06 2.19 -30.93
CA LEU A 126 -8.78 2.23 -32.38
C LEU A 126 -7.31 2.52 -32.71
N ALA A 127 -6.56 3.14 -31.79
CA ALA A 127 -5.12 3.35 -31.94
C ALA A 127 -4.30 2.05 -31.88
N GLY A 128 -4.87 0.93 -31.43
CA GLY A 128 -4.19 -0.37 -31.34
C GLY A 128 -3.15 -0.48 -30.22
N ARG A 129 -3.06 0.54 -29.35
CA ARG A 129 -2.08 0.61 -28.24
C ARG A 129 -2.60 0.07 -26.90
N GLY A 130 -3.86 -0.37 -26.88
CA GLY A 130 -4.57 -0.86 -25.68
C GLY A 130 -5.20 0.25 -24.84
N ALA A 131 -6.40 0.00 -24.31
CA ALA A 131 -7.10 0.90 -23.39
C ALA A 131 -7.51 0.15 -22.12
N HIS A 132 -7.25 0.75 -20.95
CA HIS A 132 -7.49 0.11 -19.65
C HIS A 132 -8.71 0.73 -18.95
N LEU A 133 -9.63 -0.11 -18.46
CA LEU A 133 -10.66 0.30 -17.49
C LEU A 133 -10.29 -0.25 -16.12
N VAL A 134 -10.06 0.66 -15.18
CA VAL A 134 -9.71 0.34 -13.81
C VAL A 134 -10.94 0.46 -12.92
N THR A 135 -11.19 -0.58 -12.12
CA THR A 135 -12.28 -0.62 -11.14
C THR A 135 -11.75 -0.89 -9.73
N VAL A 136 -12.61 -0.74 -8.72
CA VAL A 136 -12.24 -0.89 -7.30
C VAL A 136 -12.01 -2.36 -6.91
N ASN A 137 -12.69 -3.31 -7.55
CA ASN A 137 -12.57 -4.73 -7.21
C ASN A 137 -12.79 -5.66 -8.41
N ASP A 138 -12.28 -6.90 -8.29
CA ASP A 138 -12.30 -7.90 -9.36
C ASP A 138 -13.73 -8.29 -9.80
N TYR A 139 -14.70 -8.22 -8.89
CA TYR A 139 -16.11 -8.48 -9.23
C TYR A 139 -16.64 -7.44 -10.22
N LEU A 140 -16.38 -6.15 -9.98
CA LEU A 140 -16.78 -5.08 -10.88
C LEU A 140 -16.04 -5.17 -12.22
N ALA A 141 -14.73 -5.45 -12.22
CA ALA A 141 -13.96 -5.66 -13.44
C ALA A 141 -14.57 -6.77 -14.31
N ARG A 142 -14.85 -7.94 -13.71
CA ARG A 142 -15.47 -9.08 -14.41
C ARG A 142 -16.89 -8.76 -14.89
N ARG A 143 -17.71 -8.19 -14.01
CA ARG A 143 -19.10 -7.81 -14.33
C ARG A 143 -19.15 -6.84 -15.50
N ASP A 144 -18.35 -5.78 -15.46
CA ASP A 144 -18.41 -4.73 -16.47
C ASP A 144 -17.83 -5.18 -17.79
N ARG A 145 -16.81 -6.05 -17.78
CA ARG A 145 -16.38 -6.75 -18.99
C ARG A 145 -17.52 -7.58 -19.57
N GLU A 146 -18.15 -8.45 -18.78
CA GLU A 146 -19.18 -9.38 -19.29
C GLU A 146 -20.45 -8.61 -19.74
N TRP A 147 -20.73 -7.49 -19.08
CA TRP A 147 -21.88 -6.65 -19.40
C TRP A 147 -21.67 -5.79 -20.64
N MET A 148 -20.54 -5.10 -20.76
CA MET A 148 -20.25 -4.19 -21.88
C MET A 148 -19.53 -4.87 -23.05
N GLY A 149 -18.94 -6.04 -22.83
CA GLY A 149 -18.21 -6.86 -23.83
C GLY A 149 -18.93 -6.99 -25.17
N PRO A 150 -20.21 -7.41 -25.19
CA PRO A 150 -20.96 -7.57 -26.44
C PRO A 150 -21.10 -6.29 -27.27
N VAL A 151 -21.02 -5.10 -26.65
CA VAL A 151 -20.99 -3.82 -27.38
C VAL A 151 -19.70 -3.71 -28.19
N TYR A 152 -18.55 -3.92 -27.55
CA TYR A 152 -17.24 -3.85 -28.20
C TYR A 152 -17.04 -4.97 -29.23
N GLU A 153 -17.46 -6.18 -28.90
CA GLU A 153 -17.36 -7.35 -29.78
C GLU A 153 -18.21 -7.17 -31.04
N SER A 154 -19.40 -6.55 -30.92
CA SER A 154 -20.24 -6.20 -32.07
C SER A 154 -19.63 -5.15 -33.00
N LEU A 155 -18.67 -4.36 -32.49
CA LEU A 155 -17.89 -3.38 -33.22
C LEU A 155 -16.55 -3.94 -33.73
N GLY A 156 -16.23 -5.22 -33.44
CA GLY A 156 -15.02 -5.89 -33.89
C GLY A 156 -13.79 -5.69 -32.99
N LEU A 157 -13.97 -5.25 -31.73
CA LEU A 157 -12.88 -5.14 -30.76
C LEU A 157 -12.81 -6.34 -29.81
N THR A 158 -11.61 -6.60 -29.30
CA THR A 158 -11.33 -7.64 -28.30
C THR A 158 -11.29 -7.06 -26.89
N VAL A 159 -11.79 -7.82 -25.90
CA VAL A 159 -11.90 -7.36 -24.51
C VAL A 159 -11.36 -8.43 -23.54
N GLY A 160 -10.34 -8.06 -22.76
CA GLY A 160 -9.74 -8.88 -21.71
C GLY A 160 -10.16 -8.43 -20.31
N VAL A 161 -9.98 -9.32 -19.33
CA VAL A 161 -10.17 -9.00 -17.91
C VAL A 161 -9.06 -9.62 -17.07
N LEU A 162 -8.51 -8.83 -16.15
CA LEU A 162 -7.53 -9.26 -15.15
C LEU A 162 -8.26 -9.63 -13.86
N GLN A 163 -7.84 -10.73 -13.26
CA GLN A 163 -8.37 -11.25 -12.00
C GLN A 163 -7.22 -11.72 -11.13
N GLN A 164 -7.41 -11.65 -9.82
CA GLN A 164 -6.46 -12.14 -8.84
C GLN A 164 -6.20 -13.63 -9.03
N GLY A 165 -4.92 -14.01 -8.97
CA GLY A 165 -4.48 -15.40 -9.09
C GLY A 165 -4.36 -15.92 -10.52
N MET A 166 -4.57 -15.08 -11.55
CA MET A 166 -4.22 -15.43 -12.93
C MET A 166 -2.70 -15.59 -13.11
N ASP A 167 -2.31 -16.63 -13.83
CA ASP A 167 -0.93 -16.86 -14.29
C ASP A 167 -0.51 -15.84 -15.38
N ASN A 168 0.79 -15.76 -15.69
CA ASN A 168 1.32 -14.78 -16.65
C ASN A 168 0.75 -14.93 -18.06
N LYS A 169 0.55 -16.16 -18.55
CA LYS A 169 0.03 -16.40 -19.91
C LYS A 169 -1.36 -15.78 -20.13
N PRO A 170 -2.39 -16.11 -19.33
CA PRO A 170 -3.71 -15.50 -19.51
C PRO A 170 -3.72 -13.99 -19.22
N ARG A 171 -2.83 -13.48 -18.35
CA ARG A 171 -2.65 -12.02 -18.19
C ARG A 171 -2.17 -11.37 -19.48
N LYS A 172 -1.14 -11.94 -20.11
CA LYS A 172 -0.60 -11.45 -21.37
C LYS A 172 -1.65 -11.46 -22.49
N GLU A 173 -2.47 -12.50 -22.55
CA GLU A 173 -3.62 -12.56 -23.46
C GLU A 173 -4.62 -11.41 -23.18
N ALA A 174 -4.92 -11.14 -21.91
CA ALA A 174 -5.83 -10.05 -21.52
C ALA A 174 -5.28 -8.64 -21.84
N TYR A 175 -3.98 -8.40 -21.66
CA TYR A 175 -3.34 -7.13 -22.04
C TYR A 175 -3.23 -6.95 -23.55
N ASN A 176 -3.14 -8.04 -24.32
CA ASN A 176 -3.10 -7.99 -25.79
C ASN A 176 -4.45 -7.64 -26.43
N CYS A 177 -5.55 -7.75 -25.69
CA CYS A 177 -6.86 -7.26 -26.14
C CYS A 177 -6.87 -5.74 -26.34
N ASP A 178 -7.70 -5.25 -27.26
CA ASP A 178 -7.88 -3.82 -27.52
C ASP A 178 -8.28 -3.05 -26.25
N ILE A 179 -9.10 -3.68 -25.40
CA ILE A 179 -9.55 -3.14 -24.11
C ILE A 179 -9.28 -4.16 -23.00
N THR A 180 -8.75 -3.72 -21.87
CA THR A 180 -8.47 -4.56 -20.70
C THR A 180 -9.15 -4.00 -19.45
N TYR A 181 -9.96 -4.82 -18.80
CA TYR A 181 -10.59 -4.51 -17.51
C TYR A 181 -9.73 -5.06 -16.36
N GLY A 182 -9.64 -4.35 -15.25
CA GLY A 182 -8.90 -4.82 -14.08
C GLY A 182 -9.08 -3.93 -12.87
N THR A 183 -8.36 -4.23 -11.79
CA THR A 183 -8.27 -3.38 -10.61
C THR A 183 -6.95 -2.62 -10.58
N ASN A 184 -6.92 -1.50 -9.87
CA ASN A 184 -5.70 -0.71 -9.68
C ASN A 184 -4.55 -1.57 -9.12
N ASN A 185 -4.88 -2.48 -8.20
CA ASN A 185 -3.94 -3.42 -7.62
C ASN A 185 -3.40 -4.39 -8.68
N GLU A 186 -4.25 -5.04 -9.48
CA GLU A 186 -3.76 -6.00 -10.48
C GLU A 186 -2.88 -5.31 -11.54
N PHE A 187 -3.27 -4.13 -12.02
CA PHE A 187 -2.46 -3.33 -12.94
C PHE A 187 -1.13 -2.88 -12.33
N GLY A 188 -1.14 -2.37 -11.10
CA GLY A 188 0.06 -1.88 -10.42
C GLY A 188 1.02 -3.01 -10.02
N PHE A 189 0.52 -4.16 -9.56
CA PHE A 189 1.37 -5.32 -9.27
C PHE A 189 1.88 -6.01 -10.52
N ASP A 190 1.12 -6.03 -11.62
CA ASP A 190 1.65 -6.51 -12.91
C ASP A 190 2.82 -5.63 -13.37
N TYR A 191 2.74 -4.31 -13.19
CA TYR A 191 3.87 -3.41 -13.46
C TYR A 191 5.08 -3.73 -12.57
N LEU A 192 4.87 -3.92 -11.27
CA LEU A 192 5.98 -4.27 -10.36
C LEU A 192 6.59 -5.64 -10.71
N ARG A 193 5.76 -6.64 -11.06
CA ARG A 193 6.20 -7.98 -11.50
C ARG A 193 6.97 -7.92 -12.81
N ASP A 194 6.49 -7.15 -13.78
CA ASP A 194 7.15 -6.95 -15.07
C ASP A 194 8.54 -6.33 -14.93
N ASN A 195 8.79 -5.54 -13.87
CA ASN A 195 10.11 -4.98 -13.59
C ASN A 195 11.02 -5.91 -12.76
N MET A 196 10.55 -7.12 -12.41
CA MET A 196 11.33 -8.16 -11.73
C MET A 196 11.54 -9.42 -12.58
N VAL A 197 10.99 -9.47 -13.81
CA VAL A 197 11.17 -10.64 -14.69
C VAL A 197 12.61 -10.78 -15.18
N TRP A 198 12.96 -11.99 -15.60
CA TRP A 198 14.30 -12.36 -16.09
C TRP A 198 14.35 -12.55 -17.61
N SER A 199 13.19 -12.61 -18.26
CA SER A 199 13.05 -12.68 -19.72
C SER A 199 12.05 -11.62 -20.19
N TRP A 200 12.24 -11.13 -21.41
CA TRP A 200 11.34 -10.13 -21.98
C TRP A 200 9.95 -10.73 -22.25
N GLU A 201 9.93 -12.02 -22.60
CA GLU A 201 8.72 -12.78 -22.91
C GLU A 201 7.82 -12.98 -21.69
N ASP A 202 8.38 -12.95 -20.48
CA ASP A 202 7.63 -13.06 -19.23
C ASP A 202 6.87 -11.79 -18.86
N LYS A 203 7.19 -10.63 -19.48
CA LYS A 203 6.40 -9.40 -19.28
C LYS A 203 4.98 -9.58 -19.81
N VAL A 204 4.00 -9.12 -19.03
CA VAL A 204 2.58 -9.24 -19.37
C VAL A 204 1.99 -7.95 -19.93
N GLN A 205 2.49 -6.78 -19.49
CA GLN A 205 2.02 -5.47 -19.96
C GLN A 205 2.66 -5.06 -21.29
N ARG A 206 1.98 -4.19 -22.03
CA ARG A 206 2.44 -3.67 -23.34
C ARG A 206 2.49 -2.14 -23.43
N GLY A 207 2.50 -1.44 -22.29
CA GLY A 207 2.58 0.03 -22.19
C GLY A 207 1.41 0.67 -21.43
N HIS A 208 1.45 1.99 -21.28
CA HIS A 208 0.47 2.79 -20.53
C HIS A 208 -0.10 3.90 -21.44
N TYR A 209 -0.99 3.54 -22.37
CA TYR A 209 -1.54 4.50 -23.33
C TYR A 209 -2.72 5.30 -22.77
N TYR A 210 -3.84 4.62 -22.52
CA TYR A 210 -5.07 5.26 -22.04
C TYR A 210 -5.68 4.47 -20.90
N ALA A 211 -6.00 5.15 -19.79
CA ALA A 211 -6.74 4.57 -18.67
C ALA A 211 -7.96 5.41 -18.31
N ILE A 212 -9.08 4.73 -18.08
CA ILE A 212 -10.24 5.28 -17.38
C ILE A 212 -10.31 4.65 -16.00
N VAL A 213 -10.29 5.49 -14.96
CA VAL A 213 -10.45 5.05 -13.58
C VAL A 213 -11.92 5.23 -13.18
N ASP A 214 -12.64 4.11 -13.04
CA ASP A 214 -13.98 4.13 -12.42
C ASP A 214 -13.85 4.35 -10.92
N GLU A 215 -14.77 5.16 -10.37
CA GLU A 215 -14.73 5.56 -8.97
C GLU A 215 -13.37 6.19 -8.60
N VAL A 216 -12.91 7.11 -9.45
CA VAL A 216 -11.58 7.76 -9.40
C VAL A 216 -11.23 8.37 -8.06
N ASP A 217 -12.23 8.84 -7.32
CA ASP A 217 -12.08 9.40 -5.99
C ASP A 217 -11.71 8.36 -4.93
N SER A 218 -12.13 7.12 -5.07
CA SER A 218 -11.66 6.09 -4.14
C SER A 218 -10.30 5.53 -4.53
N ILE A 219 -10.03 5.36 -5.82
CA ILE A 219 -8.76 4.78 -6.24
C ILE A 219 -7.62 5.79 -6.08
N LEU A 220 -7.80 7.03 -6.53
CA LEU A 220 -6.74 8.04 -6.55
C LEU A 220 -6.66 8.91 -5.28
N ILE A 221 -7.63 8.80 -4.36
CA ILE A 221 -7.63 9.57 -3.10
C ILE A 221 -7.68 8.63 -1.88
N ASP A 222 -8.66 7.74 -1.79
CA ASP A 222 -8.81 6.89 -0.60
C ASP A 222 -7.72 5.82 -0.51
N GLU A 223 -7.47 5.09 -1.59
CA GLU A 223 -6.49 4.00 -1.65
C GLU A 223 -5.06 4.51 -1.84
N ALA A 224 -4.89 5.71 -2.38
CA ALA A 224 -3.60 6.36 -2.63
C ALA A 224 -2.85 6.80 -1.35
N ARG A 225 -3.32 6.37 -0.16
CA ARG A 225 -2.66 6.63 1.14
C ARG A 225 -1.44 5.75 1.39
N THR A 226 -1.37 4.59 0.75
CA THR A 226 -0.25 3.64 0.92
C THR A 226 0.23 3.15 -0.44
N PRO A 227 1.56 2.97 -0.62
CA PRO A 227 2.11 2.46 -1.87
C PRO A 227 1.81 0.97 -2.06
N LEU A 228 1.93 0.52 -3.30
CA LEU A 228 2.00 -0.90 -3.64
C LEU A 228 3.42 -1.40 -3.34
N ILE A 229 3.54 -2.50 -2.62
CA ILE A 229 4.84 -3.06 -2.20
C ILE A 229 4.86 -4.56 -2.49
N ILE A 230 5.94 -5.01 -3.14
CA ILE A 230 6.33 -6.42 -3.18
C ILE A 230 7.50 -6.61 -2.23
N SER A 231 7.37 -7.53 -1.29
CA SER A 231 8.42 -7.90 -0.36
C SER A 231 8.75 -9.38 -0.48
N GLY A 232 9.99 -9.74 -0.20
CA GLY A 232 10.44 -11.14 -0.19
C GLY A 232 11.33 -11.40 1.01
N PRO A 233 11.42 -12.66 1.47
CA PRO A 233 12.37 -13.02 2.50
C PRO A 233 13.79 -12.88 1.95
N VAL A 234 14.70 -12.41 2.80
CA VAL A 234 16.14 -12.40 2.52
C VAL A 234 16.74 -13.66 3.13
N GLU A 235 17.44 -14.47 2.33
CA GLU A 235 18.23 -15.61 2.80
C GLU A 235 19.40 -15.09 3.66
N ARG A 236 19.16 -14.79 4.93
CA ARG A 236 20.18 -14.67 5.97
C ARG A 236 20.23 -15.95 6.78
N GLU A 237 21.41 -16.31 7.31
CA GLU A 237 21.54 -17.48 8.17
C GLU A 237 20.82 -17.25 9.52
N THR A 238 19.53 -17.62 9.57
CA THR A 238 18.69 -17.60 10.79
C THR A 238 19.29 -18.40 11.96
N LYS A 239 20.23 -19.30 11.67
CA LYS A 239 20.97 -20.10 12.67
C LYS A 239 21.66 -19.27 13.75
N SER A 240 22.07 -18.03 13.44
CA SER A 240 22.75 -17.16 14.40
C SER A 240 21.89 -16.89 15.66
N PHE A 241 20.58 -16.68 15.50
CA PHE A 241 19.68 -16.43 16.64
C PHE A 241 19.49 -17.68 17.52
N ASP A 242 19.43 -18.86 16.92
CA ASP A 242 19.28 -20.14 17.65
C ASP A 242 20.51 -20.43 18.53
N GLU A 243 21.71 -20.10 18.04
CA GLU A 243 22.96 -20.27 18.78
C GLU A 243 23.14 -19.22 19.89
N LEU A 244 22.80 -17.96 19.62
CA LEU A 244 23.00 -16.84 20.56
C LEU A 244 21.93 -16.77 21.66
N ASN A 245 20.69 -17.16 21.39
CA ASN A 245 19.59 -16.99 22.34
C ASN A 245 19.81 -17.69 23.71
N PRO A 246 20.30 -18.95 23.79
CA PRO A 246 20.62 -19.59 25.07
C PRO A 246 21.73 -18.88 25.86
N ILE A 247 22.68 -18.27 25.15
CA ILE A 247 23.79 -17.50 25.74
C ILE A 247 23.24 -16.21 26.35
N VAL A 248 22.49 -15.44 25.56
CA VAL A 248 21.89 -14.17 26.00
C VAL A 248 20.92 -14.37 27.16
N LYS A 249 20.11 -15.43 27.13
CA LYS A 249 19.20 -15.78 28.22
C LYS A 249 19.93 -16.01 29.54
N ARG A 250 21.09 -16.69 29.51
CA ARG A 250 21.94 -16.90 30.70
C ARG A 250 22.54 -15.59 31.20
N LEU A 251 23.04 -14.75 30.30
CA LEU A 251 23.60 -13.43 30.63
C LEU A 251 22.55 -12.53 31.29
N HIS A 252 21.37 -12.41 30.67
CA HIS A 252 20.24 -11.62 31.19
C HIS A 252 19.82 -12.11 32.59
N SER A 253 19.77 -13.43 32.81
CA SER A 253 19.44 -14.00 34.11
C SER A 253 20.49 -13.64 35.17
N ALA A 254 21.79 -13.73 34.84
CA ALA A 254 22.87 -13.34 35.74
C ALA A 254 22.84 -11.85 36.09
N GLN A 255 22.58 -10.99 35.09
CA GLN A 255 22.38 -9.55 35.29
C GLN A 255 21.19 -9.27 36.20
N THR A 256 20.05 -9.92 35.99
CA THR A 256 18.83 -9.72 36.79
C THR A 256 19.06 -10.06 38.26
N VAL A 257 19.76 -11.17 38.54
CA VAL A 257 20.14 -11.57 39.90
C VAL A 257 21.06 -10.53 40.55
N PHE A 258 22.03 -10.03 39.79
CA PHE A 258 22.95 -8.99 40.26
C PHE A 258 22.24 -7.67 40.56
N VAL A 259 21.35 -7.22 39.68
CA VAL A 259 20.56 -5.99 39.87
C VAL A 259 19.62 -6.11 41.07
N ASN A 260 18.95 -7.24 41.27
CA ASN A 260 18.11 -7.44 42.46
C ASN A 260 18.91 -7.28 43.76
N ARG A 261 20.14 -7.81 43.81
CA ARG A 261 21.04 -7.64 44.96
C ARG A 261 21.42 -6.17 45.17
N ILE A 262 21.74 -5.46 44.09
CA ILE A 262 22.07 -4.03 44.15
C ILE A 262 20.89 -3.21 44.66
N VAL A 263 19.67 -3.51 44.21
CA VAL A 263 18.45 -2.82 44.66
C VAL A 263 18.19 -3.06 46.15
N GLU A 264 18.43 -4.28 46.64
CA GLU A 264 18.37 -4.59 48.08
C GLU A 264 19.45 -3.86 48.90
N GLU A 265 20.67 -3.78 48.39
CA GLU A 265 21.76 -3.00 49.00
C GLU A 265 21.43 -1.51 49.05
N ALA A 266 20.92 -0.95 47.95
CA ALA A 266 20.48 0.44 47.88
C ALA A 266 19.40 0.75 48.92
N LYS A 267 18.43 -0.15 49.09
CA LYS A 267 17.38 -0.01 50.10
C LYS A 267 17.96 0.04 51.51
N LYS A 268 18.91 -0.84 51.85
CA LYS A 268 19.59 -0.81 53.15
C LYS A 268 20.34 0.50 53.37
N LEU A 269 21.02 1.01 52.33
CA LEU A 269 21.75 2.27 52.40
C LEU A 269 20.82 3.48 52.60
N LEU A 270 19.62 3.45 51.99
CA LEU A 270 18.58 4.46 52.24
C LEU A 270 18.07 4.40 53.68
N ASP A 271 17.82 3.20 54.20
CA ASP A 271 17.40 2.99 55.60
C ASP A 271 18.47 3.46 56.61
N GLU A 272 19.76 3.38 56.23
CA GLU A 272 20.91 3.88 57.01
C GLU A 272 21.20 5.38 56.82
N GLY A 273 20.45 6.10 55.97
CA GLY A 273 20.64 7.52 55.70
C GLY A 273 21.83 7.87 54.79
N LYS A 274 22.41 6.88 54.09
CA LYS A 274 23.56 7.07 53.17
C LYS A 274 23.09 7.35 51.74
N GLU A 275 22.45 8.50 51.53
CA GLU A 275 21.79 8.84 50.26
C GLU A 275 22.74 8.85 49.05
N LYS A 276 23.99 9.30 49.20
CA LYS A 276 24.96 9.34 48.09
C LYS A 276 25.34 7.94 47.58
N GLU A 277 25.58 7.01 48.49
CA GLU A 277 25.95 5.63 48.14
C GLU A 277 24.74 4.87 47.57
N ALA A 278 23.56 5.10 48.14
CA ALA A 278 22.31 4.59 47.62
C ALA A 278 22.03 5.10 46.19
N GLY A 279 22.26 6.39 45.92
CA GLY A 279 22.10 6.99 44.60
C GLY A 279 22.96 6.32 43.52
N ILE A 280 24.22 5.98 43.85
CA ILE A 280 25.12 5.25 42.94
C ILE A 280 24.58 3.85 42.64
N LYS A 281 24.17 3.09 43.67
CA LYS A 281 23.61 1.74 43.50
C LYS A 281 22.29 1.76 42.73
N LEU A 282 21.43 2.73 42.94
CA LEU A 282 20.19 2.89 42.17
C LEU A 282 20.46 3.26 40.70
N LEU A 283 21.42 4.15 40.44
CA LEU A 283 21.85 4.46 39.07
C LEU A 283 22.43 3.22 38.37
N GLN A 284 23.23 2.42 39.09
CA GLN A 284 23.76 1.15 38.60
C GLN A 284 22.64 0.14 38.28
N ALA A 285 21.63 0.04 39.14
CA ALA A 285 20.46 -0.80 38.88
C ALA A 285 19.67 -0.32 37.65
N ARG A 286 19.50 1.01 37.49
CA ARG A 286 18.80 1.61 36.34
C ARG A 286 19.51 1.34 35.02
N ARG A 287 20.84 1.46 34.98
CA ARG A 287 21.66 1.14 33.81
C ARG A 287 21.71 -0.37 33.52
N GLY A 288 21.55 -1.20 34.55
CA GLY A 288 21.66 -2.65 34.42
C GLY A 288 20.36 -3.35 34.02
N ALA A 289 19.21 -2.91 34.54
CA ALA A 289 17.87 -3.41 34.22
C ALA A 289 16.80 -2.34 34.56
N PRO A 290 16.52 -1.38 33.67
CA PRO A 290 15.64 -0.24 33.96
C PRO A 290 14.20 -0.68 34.24
N LYS A 291 13.72 -1.74 33.57
CA LYS A 291 12.38 -2.32 33.78
C LYS A 291 12.27 -3.23 35.02
N ASN A 292 13.26 -3.23 35.92
CA ASN A 292 13.20 -4.05 37.12
C ASN A 292 12.05 -3.61 38.05
N LYS A 293 11.16 -4.54 38.41
CA LYS A 293 9.95 -4.25 39.22
C LYS A 293 10.25 -3.67 40.61
N GLN A 294 11.35 -4.09 41.25
CA GLN A 294 11.73 -3.57 42.56
C GLN A 294 12.26 -2.14 42.46
N LEU A 295 13.07 -1.86 41.42
CA LEU A 295 13.58 -0.52 41.13
C LEU A 295 12.43 0.45 40.81
N LEU A 296 11.54 0.09 39.88
CA LEU A 296 10.40 0.92 39.48
C LEU A 296 9.49 1.26 40.67
N LYS A 297 9.34 0.34 41.63
CA LYS A 297 8.58 0.59 42.86
C LYS A 297 9.28 1.61 43.77
N LEU A 298 10.60 1.56 43.89
CA LEU A 298 11.38 2.55 44.66
C LEU A 298 11.37 3.92 44.00
N GLU A 299 11.42 4.00 42.66
CA GLU A 299 11.37 5.29 41.94
C GLU A 299 10.05 6.04 42.13
N GLN A 300 8.97 5.35 42.52
CA GLN A 300 7.68 5.97 42.88
C GLN A 300 7.70 6.63 44.26
N GLU A 301 8.67 6.33 45.11
CA GLU A 301 8.81 6.98 46.42
C GLU A 301 9.36 8.41 46.28
N THR A 302 8.86 9.32 47.11
CA THR A 302 9.22 10.76 47.04
C THR A 302 10.72 10.98 47.23
N GLY A 303 11.37 11.57 46.22
CA GLY A 303 12.77 11.98 46.27
C GLY A 303 13.77 11.01 45.62
N ILE A 304 13.42 9.72 45.48
CA ILE A 304 14.33 8.69 44.94
C ILE A 304 14.66 8.93 43.46
N LYS A 305 13.64 9.24 42.65
CA LYS A 305 13.86 9.53 41.22
C LYS A 305 14.81 10.73 41.02
N ARG A 306 14.64 11.77 41.83
CA ARG A 306 15.50 12.97 41.81
C ARG A 306 16.93 12.63 42.23
N LEU A 307 17.11 11.79 43.25
CA LEU A 307 18.42 11.30 43.70
C LEU A 307 19.17 10.56 42.57
N ILE A 308 18.47 9.72 41.80
CA ILE A 308 19.05 9.01 40.66
C ILE A 308 19.47 10.00 39.56
N GLU A 309 18.60 10.94 39.20
CA GLU A 309 18.86 11.96 38.18
C GLU A 309 20.02 12.89 38.56
N ASP A 310 20.08 13.33 39.83
CA ASP A 310 21.16 14.14 40.37
C ASP A 310 22.50 13.36 40.37
N THR A 311 22.45 12.06 40.68
CA THR A 311 23.63 11.19 40.61
C THR A 311 24.10 11.00 39.16
N GLU A 312 23.19 10.74 38.23
CA GLU A 312 23.49 10.62 36.79
C GLU A 312 24.17 11.89 36.26
N LEU A 313 23.65 13.07 36.60
CA LEU A 313 24.22 14.37 36.22
C LEU A 313 25.66 14.56 36.73
N ASN A 314 25.98 14.05 37.92
CA ASN A 314 27.34 14.15 38.47
C ASN A 314 28.33 13.27 37.69
N PHE A 315 27.96 12.02 37.39
CA PHE A 315 28.79 11.12 36.57
C PHE A 315 28.96 11.61 35.12
N LEU A 316 27.94 12.31 34.58
CA LEU A 316 28.02 12.97 33.27
C LEU A 316 29.05 14.10 33.26
N ARG A 317 29.11 14.92 34.32
CA ARG A 317 30.11 15.99 34.46
C ARG A 317 31.53 15.44 34.60
N GLU A 318 31.69 14.34 35.34
CA GLU A 318 32.98 13.72 35.63
C GLU A 318 33.47 12.76 34.53
N LYS A 319 32.64 12.45 33.52
CA LYS A 319 32.90 11.44 32.47
C LYS A 319 33.34 10.08 33.04
N SER A 320 32.76 9.68 34.16
CA SER A 320 33.23 8.54 34.98
C SER A 320 32.30 7.32 34.94
N PHE A 321 31.37 7.24 33.98
CA PHE A 321 30.41 6.14 33.84
C PHE A 321 31.04 4.74 33.77
N GLY A 322 32.26 4.62 33.22
CA GLY A 322 32.98 3.35 33.16
C GLY A 322 33.09 2.63 34.51
N LYS A 323 33.20 3.36 35.62
CA LYS A 323 33.30 2.80 36.98
C LYS A 323 32.02 2.08 37.44
N ILE A 324 30.85 2.56 36.99
CA ILE A 324 29.56 1.95 37.32
C ILE A 324 29.30 0.76 36.39
N ASP A 325 29.67 0.93 35.12
CA ASP A 325 29.38 0.00 34.04
C ASP A 325 30.23 -1.28 34.13
N GLU A 326 31.49 -1.20 34.61
CA GLU A 326 32.41 -2.35 34.75
C GLU A 326 31.85 -3.51 35.59
N GLU A 327 31.04 -3.21 36.61
CA GLU A 327 30.47 -4.22 37.48
C GLU A 327 29.25 -4.95 36.88
N LEU A 328 28.61 -4.37 35.86
CA LEU A 328 27.47 -4.95 35.15
C LEU A 328 27.95 -5.94 34.09
N TYR A 329 27.11 -6.88 33.67
CA TYR A 329 27.39 -7.77 32.52
C TYR A 329 27.09 -7.09 31.18
N PHE A 330 26.08 -6.22 31.16
CA PHE A 330 25.77 -5.35 30.03
C PHE A 330 25.10 -4.08 30.55
N VAL A 331 25.11 -3.04 29.73
CA VAL A 331 24.59 -1.71 30.06
C VAL A 331 23.49 -1.35 29.08
N ILE A 332 22.43 -0.73 29.58
CA ILE A 332 21.30 -0.26 28.81
C ILE A 332 21.25 1.26 28.95
N ASP A 333 21.29 1.95 27.81
CA ASP A 333 20.92 3.36 27.73
C ASP A 333 19.48 3.47 27.23
N GLU A 334 18.57 3.85 28.12
CA GLU A 334 17.15 3.94 27.84
C GLU A 334 16.81 5.11 26.90
N LYS A 335 17.61 6.19 26.90
CA LYS A 335 17.40 7.37 26.05
C LYS A 335 17.86 7.12 24.62
N LEU A 336 18.98 6.41 24.47
CA LEU A 336 19.54 6.08 23.16
C LEU A 336 19.04 4.73 22.61
N HIS A 337 18.33 3.94 23.43
CA HIS A 337 17.91 2.57 23.14
C HIS A 337 19.06 1.64 22.72
N ILE A 338 20.26 1.88 23.28
CA ILE A 338 21.48 1.11 23.01
C ILE A 338 21.70 0.12 24.15
N VAL A 339 22.09 -1.10 23.79
CA VAL A 339 22.56 -2.11 24.75
C VAL A 339 23.97 -2.54 24.36
N ASP A 340 24.91 -2.41 25.30
CA ASP A 340 26.30 -2.76 25.08
C ASP A 340 26.85 -3.73 26.12
N LEU A 341 27.75 -4.60 25.66
CA LEU A 341 28.40 -5.63 26.45
C LEU A 341 29.61 -5.05 27.19
N THR A 342 29.66 -5.27 28.50
CA THR A 342 30.83 -4.92 29.31
C THR A 342 31.90 -5.99 29.20
N GLU A 343 33.10 -5.72 29.71
CA GLU A 343 34.17 -6.72 29.78
C GLU A 343 33.76 -7.97 30.59
N LYS A 344 33.09 -7.75 31.72
CA LYS A 344 32.53 -8.81 32.56
C LYS A 344 31.51 -9.67 31.82
N GLY A 345 30.68 -9.07 30.97
CA GLY A 345 29.75 -9.80 30.11
C GLY A 345 30.43 -10.62 29.03
N ARG A 346 31.48 -10.07 28.38
CA ARG A 346 32.25 -10.80 27.36
C ARG A 346 32.94 -12.03 27.95
N LEU A 347 33.56 -11.88 29.12
CA LEU A 347 34.18 -12.98 29.86
C LEU A 347 33.16 -14.04 30.29
N PHE A 348 31.92 -13.64 30.63
CA PHE A 348 30.86 -14.58 31.00
C PHE A 348 30.36 -15.39 29.81
N ILE A 349 30.22 -14.76 28.63
CA ILE A 349 29.73 -15.43 27.42
C ILE A 349 30.78 -16.38 26.85
N SER A 350 32.03 -15.92 26.74
CA SER A 350 33.13 -16.67 26.12
C SER A 350 34.40 -16.54 26.96
N PRO A 351 34.53 -17.35 28.02
CA PRO A 351 35.70 -17.30 28.91
C PRO A 351 37.02 -17.58 28.20
N ASN A 352 36.98 -18.44 27.16
CA ASN A 352 38.17 -18.89 26.43
C ASN A 352 38.50 -17.99 25.23
N ASN A 353 37.58 -17.13 24.77
CA ASN A 353 37.82 -16.22 23.65
C ASN A 353 36.92 -14.96 23.72
N PRO A 354 37.23 -14.00 24.62
CA PRO A 354 36.44 -12.77 24.77
C PRO A 354 36.49 -11.85 23.53
N GLU A 355 37.55 -11.92 22.72
CA GLU A 355 37.74 -11.13 21.50
C GLU A 355 36.79 -11.50 20.35
N MET A 356 36.03 -12.59 20.51
CA MET A 356 34.97 -12.94 19.57
C MET A 356 33.88 -11.87 19.51
N PHE A 357 33.63 -11.16 20.63
CA PHE A 357 32.59 -10.14 20.77
C PHE A 357 33.16 -8.71 20.79
N VAL A 358 34.35 -8.54 20.22
CA VAL A 358 34.95 -7.22 19.97
C VAL A 358 35.09 -7.08 18.47
N LEU A 359 34.60 -5.96 17.94
CA LEU A 359 34.83 -5.58 16.55
C LEU A 359 36.31 -5.19 16.41
N PRO A 360 37.13 -5.95 15.67
CA PRO A 360 38.51 -5.59 15.44
C PRO A 360 38.57 -4.34 14.55
N ASP A 361 39.56 -3.48 14.76
CA ASP A 361 39.82 -2.36 13.84
C ASP A 361 40.27 -2.93 12.50
N LEU A 362 39.35 -2.87 11.54
CA LEU A 362 39.55 -3.37 10.19
C LEU A 362 40.70 -2.62 9.50
N SER A 363 40.86 -1.33 9.79
CA SER A 363 41.94 -0.50 9.24
C SER A 363 43.30 -0.96 9.76
N GLU A 364 43.39 -1.32 11.04
CA GLU A 364 44.63 -1.85 11.64
C GLU A 364 44.97 -3.24 11.10
N LYS A 365 43.96 -4.12 10.96
CA LYS A 365 44.13 -5.48 10.41
C LYS A 365 44.56 -5.44 8.94
N ILE A 366 43.91 -4.59 8.13
CA ILE A 366 44.28 -4.37 6.72
C ILE A 366 45.68 -3.76 6.63
N GLY A 367 45.99 -2.75 7.46
CA GLY A 367 47.31 -2.14 7.52
C GLY A 367 48.44 -3.13 7.87
N LYS A 368 48.17 -4.12 8.73
CA LYS A 368 49.12 -5.22 9.02
C LYS A 368 49.31 -6.17 7.83
N ILE A 369 48.23 -6.50 7.12
CA ILE A 369 48.27 -7.35 5.91
C ILE A 369 49.04 -6.62 4.79
N ASP A 370 48.85 -5.32 4.66
CA ASP A 370 49.55 -4.50 3.66
C ASP A 370 51.06 -4.38 3.94
N ARG A 371 51.45 -4.25 5.21
CA ARG A 371 52.84 -4.14 5.63
C ARG A 371 53.60 -5.47 5.70
N ASP A 372 52.93 -6.61 5.56
CA ASP A 372 53.60 -7.91 5.60
C ASP A 372 54.35 -8.18 4.28
N GLU A 373 55.68 -8.05 4.30
CA GLU A 373 56.54 -8.28 3.13
C GLU A 373 56.65 -9.76 2.72
N LYS A 374 56.17 -10.69 3.56
CA LYS A 374 56.24 -12.14 3.28
C LYS A 374 55.08 -12.65 2.43
N LEU A 375 53.99 -11.89 2.33
CA LEU A 375 52.81 -12.28 1.55
C LEU A 375 52.92 -11.74 0.13
N SER A 376 52.71 -12.61 -0.86
CA SER A 376 52.53 -12.15 -2.25
C SER A 376 51.28 -11.26 -2.37
N PRO A 377 51.19 -10.37 -3.38
CA PRO A 377 50.01 -9.52 -3.57
C PRO A 377 48.69 -10.31 -3.64
N LYS A 378 48.72 -11.53 -4.20
CA LYS A 378 47.57 -12.43 -4.29
C LYS A 378 47.18 -13.01 -2.92
N GLU A 379 48.17 -13.33 -2.09
CA GLU A 379 47.92 -13.82 -0.71
C GLU A 379 47.47 -12.69 0.22
N LYS A 380 47.97 -11.46 0.02
CA LYS A 380 47.46 -10.26 0.70
C LYS A 380 45.99 -10.03 0.38
N LEU A 381 45.61 -10.18 -0.88
CA LEU A 381 44.22 -10.01 -1.30
C LEU A 381 43.28 -11.03 -0.66
N VAL A 382 43.65 -12.32 -0.72
CA VAL A 382 42.88 -13.38 -0.07
C VAL A 382 42.82 -13.17 1.45
N ALA A 383 43.92 -12.69 2.07
CA ALA A 383 43.94 -12.35 3.49
C ALA A 383 43.05 -11.14 3.82
N LYS A 384 42.99 -10.13 2.96
CA LYS A 384 42.07 -8.99 3.09
C LYS A 384 40.62 -9.43 2.95
N GLU A 385 40.28 -10.17 1.89
CA GLU A 385 38.94 -10.72 1.68
C GLU A 385 38.49 -11.55 2.89
N LYS A 386 39.38 -12.40 3.41
CA LYS A 386 39.12 -13.17 4.64
C LYS A 386 38.95 -12.26 5.87
N ALA A 387 39.70 -11.18 5.99
CA ALA A 387 39.55 -10.21 7.07
C ALA A 387 38.22 -9.45 6.99
N PHE A 388 37.76 -9.08 5.78
CA PHE A 388 36.44 -8.50 5.55
C PHE A 388 35.32 -9.49 5.87
N GLU A 389 35.45 -10.76 5.45
CA GLU A 389 34.47 -11.80 5.74
C GLU A 389 34.37 -12.09 7.25
N GLU A 390 35.50 -12.17 7.95
CA GLU A 390 35.54 -12.29 9.41
C GLU A 390 34.91 -11.08 10.11
N TYR A 391 35.17 -9.87 9.62
CA TYR A 391 34.60 -8.64 10.16
C TYR A 391 33.09 -8.60 9.98
N ALA A 392 32.59 -8.92 8.78
CA ALA A 392 31.16 -8.96 8.47
C ALA A 392 30.44 -9.98 9.36
N LYS A 393 30.96 -11.20 9.48
CA LYS A 393 30.40 -12.24 10.37
C LYS A 393 30.38 -11.80 11.84
N LYS A 394 31.47 -11.19 12.33
CA LYS A 394 31.51 -10.68 13.71
C LYS A 394 30.53 -9.52 13.94
N SER A 395 30.41 -8.61 12.97
CA SER A 395 29.48 -7.49 13.02
C SER A 395 28.03 -7.98 13.08
N GLU A 396 27.68 -8.96 12.25
CA GLU A 396 26.35 -9.58 12.24
C GLU A 396 26.03 -10.29 13.56
N ILE A 397 26.97 -11.08 14.10
CA ILE A 397 26.80 -11.74 15.40
C ILE A 397 26.57 -10.70 16.51
N LEU A 398 27.32 -9.59 16.50
CA LEU A 398 27.16 -8.52 17.48
C LEU A 398 25.83 -7.78 17.33
N ALA A 399 25.37 -7.54 16.12
CA ALA A 399 24.05 -6.95 15.86
C ALA A 399 22.92 -7.87 16.38
N ASN A 400 22.96 -9.16 16.05
CA ASN A 400 21.98 -10.15 16.52
C ASN A 400 21.99 -10.29 18.04
N LEU A 401 23.18 -10.28 18.66
CA LEU A 401 23.33 -10.32 20.11
C LEU A 401 22.76 -9.06 20.78
N ARG A 402 23.00 -7.87 20.22
CA ARG A 402 22.42 -6.61 20.70
C ARG A 402 20.90 -6.62 20.58
N ALA A 403 20.36 -7.09 19.45
CA ALA A 403 18.93 -7.24 19.23
C ALA A 403 18.29 -8.19 20.26
N LEU A 404 18.93 -9.33 20.55
CA LEU A 404 18.50 -10.25 21.61
C LEU A 404 18.54 -9.60 23.00
N LEU A 405 19.64 -8.94 23.38
CA LEU A 405 19.72 -8.25 24.68
C LEU A 405 18.65 -7.18 24.82
N LYS A 406 18.39 -6.42 23.74
CA LYS A 406 17.30 -5.44 23.66
C LYS A 406 15.94 -6.10 23.83
N ALA A 407 15.67 -7.19 23.12
CA ALA A 407 14.42 -7.96 23.21
C ALA A 407 14.17 -8.51 24.63
N TYR A 408 15.20 -9.00 25.32
CA TYR A 408 15.08 -9.50 26.70
C TYR A 408 14.88 -8.40 27.73
N SER A 409 15.54 -7.25 27.55
CA SER A 409 15.65 -6.23 28.61
C SER A 409 14.63 -5.09 28.48
N LEU A 410 14.19 -4.75 27.26
CA LEU A 410 13.32 -3.60 27.00
C LEU A 410 11.90 -3.96 26.55
N PHE A 411 11.65 -5.19 26.09
CA PHE A 411 10.35 -5.58 25.56
C PHE A 411 9.71 -6.66 26.44
N GLU A 412 8.48 -6.45 26.87
CA GLU A 412 7.69 -7.37 27.68
C GLU A 412 6.51 -7.94 26.89
N LYS A 413 6.25 -9.22 27.12
CA LYS A 413 5.09 -9.90 26.58
C LYS A 413 3.82 -9.34 27.21
N ASP A 414 2.78 -9.19 26.39
CA ASP A 414 1.47 -8.62 26.72
C ASP A 414 1.48 -7.10 27.02
N VAL A 415 2.60 -6.42 26.77
CA VAL A 415 2.73 -4.96 26.83
C VAL A 415 3.05 -4.40 25.45
N GLU A 416 4.26 -4.64 24.92
CA GLU A 416 4.66 -4.16 23.59
C GLU A 416 4.35 -5.18 22.47
N TYR A 417 4.20 -6.46 22.81
CA TYR A 417 3.86 -7.51 21.86
C TYR A 417 3.11 -8.66 22.52
N VAL A 418 2.34 -9.42 21.73
CA VAL A 418 1.72 -10.70 22.14
C VAL A 418 2.18 -11.82 21.22
N VAL A 419 2.04 -13.07 21.68
CA VAL A 419 2.29 -14.25 20.85
C VAL A 419 0.96 -14.92 20.51
N GLN A 420 0.60 -14.94 19.23
CA GLN A 420 -0.62 -15.59 18.72
C GLN A 420 -0.28 -16.50 17.53
N ASP A 421 -0.88 -17.69 17.49
CA ASP A 421 -0.66 -18.69 16.44
C ASP A 421 0.82 -19.01 16.15
N GLY A 422 1.67 -18.95 17.18
CA GLY A 422 3.10 -19.15 17.06
C GLY A 422 3.79 -18.03 16.27
N LYS A 423 3.32 -16.78 16.37
CA LYS A 423 3.93 -15.57 15.80
C LYS A 423 3.91 -14.43 16.81
N VAL A 424 4.90 -13.54 16.74
CA VAL A 424 4.95 -12.30 17.51
C VAL A 424 4.10 -11.24 16.81
N VAL A 425 3.18 -10.59 17.52
CA VAL A 425 2.31 -9.52 17.02
C VAL A 425 2.49 -8.29 17.90
N ILE A 426 2.76 -7.14 17.29
CA ILE A 426 2.99 -5.88 18.01
C ILE A 426 1.67 -5.36 18.60
N VAL A 427 1.74 -4.80 19.81
CA VAL A 427 0.64 -4.07 20.45
C VAL A 427 0.93 -2.58 20.33
N ASP A 428 -0.05 -1.80 19.87
CA ASP A 428 0.03 -0.34 19.87
C ASP A 428 -0.02 0.19 21.32
N GLU A 429 1.00 0.93 21.74
CA GLU A 429 1.15 1.43 23.12
C GLU A 429 0.03 2.39 23.55
N PHE A 430 -0.57 3.12 22.61
CA PHE A 430 -1.60 4.11 22.92
C PHE A 430 -3.01 3.51 22.91
N THR A 431 -3.26 2.56 22.01
CA THR A 431 -4.60 2.02 21.79
C THR A 431 -4.80 0.60 22.32
N GLY A 432 -3.73 -0.11 22.67
CA GLY A 432 -3.75 -1.52 23.06
C GLY A 432 -4.20 -2.46 21.94
N ARG A 433 -4.27 -1.97 20.70
CA ARG A 433 -4.71 -2.77 19.54
C ARG A 433 -3.57 -3.62 19.02
N LEU A 434 -3.92 -4.83 18.59
CA LEU A 434 -2.98 -5.72 17.90
C LEU A 434 -2.73 -5.18 16.49
N MET A 435 -1.46 -5.11 16.10
CA MET A 435 -1.00 -4.68 14.78
C MET A 435 -0.45 -5.87 13.99
N PRO A 436 -1.31 -6.78 13.50
CA PRO A 436 -0.86 -7.90 12.68
C PRO A 436 -0.21 -7.40 11.39
N GLY A 437 0.88 -8.05 10.97
CA GLY A 437 1.62 -7.70 9.75
C GLY A 437 2.69 -6.61 9.93
N ARG A 438 2.72 -5.89 11.07
CA ARG A 438 3.85 -5.03 11.43
C ARG A 438 4.94 -5.82 12.14
N ARG A 439 6.20 -5.51 11.83
CA ARG A 439 7.40 -6.09 12.44
C ARG A 439 8.29 -4.98 13.02
N PHE A 440 9.09 -5.33 14.02
CA PHE A 440 10.13 -4.44 14.53
C PHE A 440 11.38 -4.53 13.62
N SER A 441 12.04 -3.40 13.39
CA SER A 441 13.25 -3.28 12.55
C SER A 441 14.51 -3.81 13.24
N ASP A 442 15.65 -3.79 12.54
CA ASP A 442 17.00 -4.10 13.03
C ASP A 442 17.17 -5.47 13.69
N GLY A 443 16.53 -6.50 13.14
CA GLY A 443 16.59 -7.86 13.72
C GLY A 443 15.85 -8.03 15.05
N LEU A 444 15.19 -6.99 15.57
CA LEU A 444 14.51 -7.03 16.87
C LEU A 444 13.28 -7.95 16.85
N HIS A 445 12.55 -8.02 15.74
CA HIS A 445 11.39 -8.91 15.63
C HIS A 445 11.82 -10.39 15.67
N GLN A 446 12.90 -10.71 14.97
CA GLN A 446 13.54 -12.03 14.95
C GLN A 446 14.07 -12.38 16.33
N ALA A 447 14.68 -11.41 17.03
CA ALA A 447 15.11 -11.57 18.41
C ALA A 447 13.93 -11.86 19.37
N LEU A 448 12.77 -11.22 19.17
CA LEU A 448 11.56 -11.49 19.95
C LEU A 448 10.97 -12.87 19.62
N GLU A 449 10.96 -13.27 18.35
CA GLU A 449 10.57 -14.62 17.94
C GLU A 449 11.47 -15.67 18.60
N ALA A 450 12.79 -15.48 18.55
CA ALA A 450 13.77 -16.34 19.20
C ALA A 450 13.59 -16.39 20.73
N LYS A 451 13.38 -15.23 21.37
CA LYS A 451 13.13 -15.10 22.82
C LYS A 451 11.91 -15.93 23.26
N GLU A 452 10.83 -15.89 22.49
CA GLU A 452 9.59 -16.60 22.79
C GLU A 452 9.58 -18.07 22.33
N GLY A 453 10.66 -18.55 21.70
CA GLY A 453 10.73 -19.91 21.16
C GLY A 453 9.82 -20.12 19.95
N VAL A 454 9.49 -19.04 19.25
CA VAL A 454 8.76 -19.03 17.99
C VAL A 454 9.75 -19.27 16.84
N ARG A 455 9.29 -19.87 15.74
CA ARG A 455 10.11 -20.02 14.53
C ARG A 455 10.52 -18.63 14.02
N VAL A 456 11.81 -18.34 14.08
CA VAL A 456 12.40 -17.11 13.54
C VAL A 456 12.13 -17.05 12.05
N GLN A 457 11.41 -16.03 11.63
CA GLN A 457 11.11 -15.79 10.22
C GLN A 457 12.25 -15.00 9.59
N GLU A 458 12.51 -15.27 8.31
CA GLU A 458 13.46 -14.45 7.54
C GLU A 458 12.97 -13.00 7.47
N GLU A 459 13.92 -12.08 7.49
CA GLU A 459 13.66 -10.66 7.36
C GLU A 459 13.06 -10.41 5.97
N THR A 460 11.95 -9.69 5.91
CA THR A 460 11.31 -9.35 4.64
C THR A 460 11.82 -8.00 4.18
N GLN A 461 12.38 -7.93 2.99
CA GLN A 461 12.87 -6.70 2.39
C GLN A 461 11.95 -6.28 1.23
N THR A 462 11.81 -4.97 1.03
CA THR A 462 11.14 -4.39 -0.14
C THR A 462 11.92 -4.72 -1.41
N PHE A 463 11.28 -5.42 -2.35
CA PHE A 463 11.87 -5.74 -3.66
C PHE A 463 11.47 -4.72 -4.71
N ALA A 464 10.21 -4.28 -4.68
CA ALA A 464 9.69 -3.29 -5.59
C ALA A 464 8.55 -2.52 -4.90
N THR A 465 8.46 -1.22 -5.18
CA THR A 465 7.38 -0.38 -4.68
C THR A 465 7.04 0.70 -5.70
N ILE A 466 5.76 1.08 -5.77
CA ILE A 466 5.27 2.24 -6.52
C ILE A 466 4.03 2.81 -5.82
N THR A 467 3.89 4.13 -5.81
CA THR A 467 2.64 4.78 -5.37
C THR A 467 1.56 4.68 -6.46
N ILE A 468 0.29 4.62 -6.06
CA ILE A 468 -0.83 4.65 -7.01
C ILE A 468 -0.77 5.93 -7.87
N GLN A 469 -0.37 7.03 -7.26
CA GLN A 469 -0.13 8.32 -7.91
C GLN A 469 0.85 8.19 -9.07
N ASN A 470 2.08 7.75 -8.81
CA ASN A 470 3.11 7.66 -9.84
C ASN A 470 2.79 6.57 -10.86
N TYR A 471 2.12 5.48 -10.47
CA TYR A 471 1.65 4.48 -11.42
C TYR A 471 0.73 5.08 -12.49
N PHE A 472 -0.30 5.83 -12.08
CA PHE A 472 -1.26 6.41 -13.02
C PHE A 472 -0.69 7.60 -13.81
N ARG A 473 0.33 8.29 -13.30
CA ARG A 473 1.05 9.35 -14.04
C ARG A 473 1.85 8.81 -15.24
N MET A 474 2.11 7.51 -15.32
CA MET A 474 2.78 6.90 -16.47
C MET A 474 1.88 6.80 -17.71
N TYR A 475 0.56 6.92 -17.56
CA TYR A 475 -0.35 6.87 -18.71
C TYR A 475 -0.25 8.14 -19.55
N GLU A 476 -0.13 7.99 -20.87
CA GLU A 476 -0.13 9.14 -21.80
C GLU A 476 -1.43 9.95 -21.69
N LYS A 477 -2.56 9.25 -21.48
CA LYS A 477 -3.83 9.87 -21.20
C LYS A 477 -4.56 9.15 -20.07
N LEU A 478 -4.91 9.91 -19.04
CA LEU A 478 -5.64 9.45 -17.86
C LEU A 478 -6.98 10.15 -17.79
N ALA A 479 -8.05 9.41 -17.50
CA ALA A 479 -9.38 9.94 -17.28
C ALA A 479 -10.04 9.24 -16.09
N GLY A 480 -11.11 9.82 -15.56
CA GLY A 480 -11.81 9.22 -14.43
C GLY A 480 -13.30 9.53 -14.41
N MET A 481 -14.07 8.69 -13.75
CA MET A 481 -15.49 8.96 -13.53
C MET A 481 -15.87 8.66 -12.08
N THR A 482 -16.73 9.50 -11.51
CA THR A 482 -17.25 9.28 -10.17
C THR A 482 -18.51 10.13 -9.96
N GLY A 483 -19.25 9.92 -8.85
CA GLY A 483 -20.40 10.76 -8.50
C GLY A 483 -20.05 11.97 -7.64
N THR A 484 -18.80 12.09 -7.19
CA THR A 484 -18.40 13.01 -6.13
C THR A 484 -16.93 13.46 -6.24
N ALA A 485 -16.53 14.07 -7.36
CA ALA A 485 -15.14 14.53 -7.58
C ALA A 485 -14.92 16.02 -7.30
N ALA A 486 -15.96 16.86 -7.41
CA ALA A 486 -15.84 18.31 -7.36
C ALA A 486 -15.24 18.83 -6.05
N THR A 487 -15.40 18.11 -4.94
CA THR A 487 -14.80 18.48 -3.65
C THR A 487 -13.27 18.43 -3.68
N GLU A 488 -12.70 17.49 -4.41
CA GLU A 488 -11.25 17.24 -4.50
C GLU A 488 -10.65 17.70 -5.84
N ALA A 489 -11.36 18.56 -6.58
CA ALA A 489 -10.91 19.01 -7.91
C ALA A 489 -9.50 19.63 -7.88
N ASN A 490 -9.15 20.32 -6.79
CA ASN A 490 -7.81 20.89 -6.62
C ASN A 490 -6.73 19.81 -6.45
N GLU A 491 -7.02 18.74 -5.70
CA GLU A 491 -6.09 17.62 -5.51
C GLU A 491 -5.87 16.88 -6.83
N PHE A 492 -6.95 16.57 -7.57
CA PHE A 492 -6.86 15.94 -8.90
C PHE A 492 -6.02 16.75 -9.89
N TRP A 493 -6.18 18.07 -9.91
CA TRP A 493 -5.37 18.94 -10.76
C TRP A 493 -3.91 19.03 -10.30
N THR A 494 -3.68 19.13 -9.00
CA THR A 494 -2.34 19.29 -8.44
C THR A 494 -1.48 18.06 -8.70
N ILE A 495 -2.01 16.87 -8.44
CA ILE A 495 -1.29 15.59 -8.55
C ILE A 495 -1.32 15.03 -9.97
N TYR A 496 -2.50 14.95 -10.59
CA TYR A 496 -2.71 14.21 -11.84
C TYR A 496 -2.95 15.10 -13.07
N LYS A 497 -3.08 16.42 -12.88
CA LYS A 497 -3.50 17.38 -13.93
C LYS A 497 -4.86 17.03 -14.54
N LEU A 498 -5.73 16.40 -13.74
CA LEU A 498 -7.09 16.04 -14.13
C LEU A 498 -8.08 17.16 -13.73
N ASP A 499 -8.72 17.75 -14.74
CA ASP A 499 -9.82 18.69 -14.54
C ASP A 499 -11.13 17.93 -14.24
N VAL A 500 -11.96 18.46 -13.32
CA VAL A 500 -13.27 17.87 -12.99
C VAL A 500 -14.38 18.64 -13.70
N VAL A 501 -15.23 17.92 -14.43
CA VAL A 501 -16.41 18.45 -15.12
C VAL A 501 -17.67 17.80 -14.55
N GLU A 502 -18.54 18.62 -13.95
CA GLU A 502 -19.85 18.16 -13.48
C GLU A 502 -20.82 17.98 -14.65
N ILE A 503 -21.23 16.74 -14.87
CA ILE A 503 -22.17 16.38 -15.93
C ILE A 503 -23.60 16.55 -15.40
N PRO A 504 -24.50 17.23 -16.14
CA PRO A 504 -25.89 17.36 -15.72
C PRO A 504 -26.57 15.99 -15.66
N THR A 505 -27.47 15.81 -14.69
CA THR A 505 -28.31 14.61 -14.64
C THR A 505 -29.37 14.65 -15.73
N LYS A 506 -29.74 13.48 -16.27
CA LYS A 506 -30.85 13.39 -17.24
C LYS A 506 -32.15 13.90 -16.61
N GLU A 507 -32.44 13.42 -15.41
CA GLU A 507 -33.61 13.81 -14.62
C GLU A 507 -33.17 14.58 -13.37
N PRO A 508 -33.92 15.60 -12.92
CA PRO A 508 -33.61 16.34 -11.71
C PRO A 508 -33.72 15.47 -10.46
N VAL A 509 -32.77 15.65 -9.53
CA VAL A 509 -32.78 14.93 -8.25
C VAL A 509 -34.00 15.33 -7.41
N ARG A 510 -34.82 14.33 -7.01
CA ARG A 510 -36.02 14.48 -6.16
C ARG A 510 -35.81 14.02 -4.71
N ARG A 511 -34.57 13.80 -4.29
CA ARG A 511 -34.21 13.37 -2.92
C ARG A 511 -34.29 14.52 -1.92
N VAL A 512 -34.86 14.25 -0.74
CA VAL A 512 -34.86 15.17 0.40
C VAL A 512 -33.76 14.79 1.38
N ASP A 513 -32.76 15.65 1.57
CA ASP A 513 -31.69 15.47 2.53
C ASP A 513 -32.03 16.21 3.83
N TYR A 514 -32.39 15.47 4.89
CA TYR A 514 -32.74 16.04 6.20
C TYR A 514 -31.49 16.48 6.98
N GLU A 515 -31.70 17.41 7.91
CA GLU A 515 -30.66 17.81 8.88
C GLU A 515 -30.23 16.65 9.78
N ASP A 516 -29.01 16.77 10.31
CA ASP A 516 -28.41 15.76 11.18
C ASP A 516 -29.04 15.80 12.57
N ILE A 517 -29.24 14.61 13.16
CA ILE A 517 -29.72 14.46 14.52
C ILE A 517 -28.54 14.09 15.42
N VAL A 518 -28.29 14.90 16.45
CA VAL A 518 -27.16 14.68 17.39
C VAL A 518 -27.68 14.25 18.76
N TYR A 519 -27.08 13.19 19.30
CA TYR A 519 -27.32 12.61 20.62
C TYR A 519 -26.11 12.76 21.54
N ARG A 520 -26.33 12.62 22.85
CA ARG A 520 -25.24 12.70 23.83
C ARG A 520 -24.42 11.41 23.87
N SER A 521 -25.09 10.25 23.79
CA SER A 521 -24.44 8.93 23.84
C SER A 521 -24.70 8.06 22.61
N LYS A 522 -23.79 7.11 22.32
CA LYS A 522 -24.00 6.11 21.25
C LYS A 522 -25.24 5.25 21.51
N ARG A 523 -25.57 5.00 22.78
CA ARG A 523 -26.74 4.19 23.17
C ARG A 523 -28.06 4.85 22.74
N GLU A 524 -28.22 6.14 23.01
CA GLU A 524 -29.40 6.90 22.59
C GLU A 524 -29.52 6.94 21.07
N LYS A 525 -28.41 7.25 20.39
CA LYS A 525 -28.29 7.25 18.92
C LYS A 525 -28.79 5.93 18.32
N TYR A 526 -28.28 4.79 18.77
CA TYR A 526 -28.66 3.48 18.23
C TYR A 526 -30.12 3.13 18.50
N ASN A 527 -30.66 3.47 19.67
CA ASN A 527 -32.07 3.26 19.96
C ASN A 527 -32.96 4.08 19.02
N ALA A 528 -32.62 5.35 18.77
CA ALA A 528 -33.36 6.21 17.85
C ALA A 528 -33.32 5.72 16.40
N ILE A 529 -32.15 5.25 15.93
CA ILE A 529 -32.01 4.62 14.60
C ILE A 529 -32.94 3.41 14.49
N VAL A 530 -32.95 2.53 15.50
CA VAL A 530 -33.79 1.32 15.51
C VAL A 530 -35.28 1.68 15.51
N GLU A 531 -35.71 2.67 16.29
CA GLU A 531 -37.09 3.15 16.31
C GLU A 531 -37.52 3.71 14.95
N GLU A 532 -36.63 4.47 14.29
CA GLU A 532 -36.89 4.99 12.96
C GLU A 532 -36.99 3.87 11.90
N ILE A 533 -36.12 2.86 11.97
CA ILE A 533 -36.19 1.68 11.09
C ILE A 533 -37.52 0.95 11.29
N VAL A 534 -37.91 0.69 12.55
CA VAL A 534 -39.17 0.00 12.88
C VAL A 534 -40.38 0.76 12.34
N LYS A 535 -40.38 2.10 12.46
CA LYS A 535 -41.46 2.95 11.95
C LYS A 535 -41.62 2.80 10.43
N TRP A 536 -40.54 2.97 9.66
CA TRP A 536 -40.60 2.95 8.20
C TRP A 536 -40.74 1.55 7.61
N HIS A 537 -40.24 0.53 8.30
CA HIS A 537 -40.45 -0.87 7.91
C HIS A 537 -41.93 -1.27 7.99
N LYS A 538 -42.67 -0.79 9.02
CA LYS A 538 -44.13 -1.01 9.12
C LYS A 538 -44.90 -0.38 7.95
N GLU A 539 -44.44 0.77 7.47
CA GLU A 539 -44.97 1.46 6.27
C GLU A 539 -44.50 0.81 4.95
N LYS A 540 -43.80 -0.33 5.01
CA LYS A 540 -43.21 -1.04 3.86
C LYS A 540 -42.26 -0.18 3.02
N ARG A 541 -41.64 0.84 3.62
CA ARG A 541 -40.64 1.65 2.94
C ARG A 541 -39.28 0.94 2.96
N PRO A 542 -38.54 0.85 1.85
CA PRO A 542 -37.19 0.29 1.84
C PRO A 542 -36.19 1.22 2.54
N ILE A 543 -35.26 0.63 3.29
CA ILE A 543 -34.30 1.33 4.13
C ILE A 543 -32.89 0.78 3.90
N LEU A 544 -31.94 1.68 3.66
CA LEU A 544 -30.51 1.39 3.63
C LEU A 544 -29.83 2.11 4.79
N VAL A 545 -29.21 1.36 5.69
CA VAL A 545 -28.47 1.87 6.84
C VAL A 545 -26.98 1.81 6.54
N GLY A 546 -26.29 2.95 6.48
CA GLY A 546 -24.85 3.02 6.28
C GLY A 546 -24.12 3.20 7.62
N THR A 547 -23.21 2.28 7.93
CA THR A 547 -22.37 2.32 9.13
C THR A 547 -20.91 2.56 8.76
N THR A 548 -20.07 2.98 9.70
CA THR A 548 -18.62 3.20 9.46
C THR A 548 -17.78 1.94 9.67
N SER A 549 -18.26 0.97 10.45
CA SER A 549 -17.51 -0.24 10.79
C SER A 549 -18.38 -1.48 10.90
N VAL A 550 -17.75 -2.65 10.72
CA VAL A 550 -18.38 -3.96 10.88
C VAL A 550 -18.95 -4.15 12.29
N GLU A 551 -18.27 -3.64 13.32
CA GLU A 551 -18.73 -3.73 14.70
C GLU A 551 -20.07 -3.01 14.89
N VAL A 552 -20.22 -1.81 14.35
CA VAL A 552 -21.47 -1.03 14.42
C VAL A 552 -22.60 -1.75 13.67
N SER A 553 -22.32 -2.34 12.51
CA SER A 553 -23.29 -3.16 11.78
C SER A 553 -23.77 -4.37 12.58
N GLU A 554 -22.87 -5.08 13.24
CA GLU A 554 -23.21 -6.24 14.09
C GLU A 554 -24.00 -5.83 15.35
N VAL A 555 -23.72 -4.66 15.92
CA VAL A 555 -24.51 -4.08 17.02
C VAL A 555 -25.93 -3.79 16.56
N LEU A 556 -26.10 -3.06 15.46
CA LEU A 556 -27.43 -2.71 14.92
C LEU A 556 -28.21 -3.94 14.47
N SER A 557 -27.55 -4.90 13.83
CA SER A 557 -28.12 -6.18 13.45
C SER A 557 -28.75 -6.89 14.66
N ARG A 558 -27.99 -7.04 15.76
CA ARG A 558 -28.50 -7.64 17.02
C ARG A 558 -29.69 -6.87 17.60
N LEU A 559 -29.69 -5.54 17.54
CA LEU A 559 -30.80 -4.72 18.02
C LEU A 559 -32.06 -4.90 17.16
N LEU A 560 -31.93 -4.99 15.83
CA LEU A 560 -33.04 -5.25 14.91
C LEU A 560 -33.58 -6.67 15.04
N GLN A 561 -32.71 -7.67 15.25
CA GLN A 561 -33.13 -9.05 15.54
C GLN A 561 -34.00 -9.12 16.79
N ARG A 562 -33.64 -8.40 17.87
CA ARG A 562 -34.47 -8.31 19.09
C ARG A 562 -35.83 -7.68 18.86
N LYS A 563 -35.97 -6.82 17.85
CA LYS A 563 -37.24 -6.19 17.44
C LYS A 563 -38.00 -7.00 16.39
N GLY A 564 -37.47 -8.15 15.96
CA GLY A 564 -38.11 -9.03 14.97
C GLY A 564 -38.12 -8.47 13.54
N ILE A 565 -37.22 -7.53 13.22
CA ILE A 565 -37.15 -6.92 11.88
C ILE A 565 -36.22 -7.74 10.99
N PRO A 566 -36.71 -8.31 9.86
CA PRO A 566 -35.86 -9.00 8.90
C PRO A 566 -34.95 -7.99 8.21
N HIS A 567 -33.65 -8.27 8.17
CA HIS A 567 -32.66 -7.40 7.54
C HIS A 567 -31.48 -8.20 6.99
N ASN A 568 -30.78 -7.59 6.04
CA ASN A 568 -29.53 -8.12 5.49
C ASN A 568 -28.35 -7.24 5.91
N VAL A 569 -27.19 -7.84 6.12
CA VAL A 569 -25.94 -7.14 6.48
C VAL A 569 -24.90 -7.36 5.39
N LEU A 570 -24.32 -6.28 4.89
CA LEU A 570 -23.26 -6.27 3.88
C LEU A 570 -21.96 -5.84 4.56
N ASN A 571 -20.94 -6.69 4.49
CA ASN A 571 -19.68 -6.54 5.22
C ASN A 571 -18.45 -6.45 4.29
N ALA A 572 -18.64 -6.19 2.99
CA ALA A 572 -17.62 -6.14 1.94
C ALA A 572 -16.78 -7.43 1.78
N LYS A 573 -17.26 -8.58 2.24
CA LYS A 573 -16.52 -9.87 2.18
C LYS A 573 -16.82 -10.69 0.94
N HIS A 574 -18.05 -10.60 0.42
CA HIS A 574 -18.51 -11.43 -0.67
C HIS A 574 -19.26 -10.59 -1.71
N HIS A 575 -18.51 -9.88 -2.55
CA HIS A 575 -19.07 -8.89 -3.49
C HIS A 575 -20.20 -9.43 -4.38
N GLN A 576 -20.10 -10.66 -4.90
CA GLN A 576 -21.16 -11.25 -5.73
C GLN A 576 -22.47 -11.46 -4.95
N ARG A 577 -22.40 -12.02 -3.74
CA ARG A 577 -23.60 -12.22 -2.89
C ARG A 577 -24.18 -10.89 -2.44
N GLU A 578 -23.32 -9.94 -2.10
CA GLU A 578 -23.73 -8.60 -1.69
C GLU A 578 -24.44 -7.87 -2.83
N ALA A 579 -23.96 -7.98 -4.07
CA ALA A 579 -24.63 -7.39 -5.23
C ALA A 579 -26.06 -7.92 -5.42
N VAL A 580 -26.29 -9.22 -5.21
CA VAL A 580 -27.64 -9.83 -5.25
C VAL A 580 -28.53 -9.28 -4.13
N ILE A 581 -27.99 -9.08 -2.93
CA ILE A 581 -28.75 -8.50 -1.81
C ILE A 581 -29.09 -7.03 -2.11
N VAL A 582 -28.14 -6.26 -2.65
CA VAL A 582 -28.29 -4.84 -2.96
C VAL A 582 -29.33 -4.61 -4.05
N SER A 583 -29.39 -5.47 -5.08
CA SER A 583 -30.40 -5.35 -6.14
C SER A 583 -31.83 -5.55 -5.62
N GLN A 584 -31.98 -6.26 -4.49
CA GLN A 584 -33.25 -6.46 -3.79
C GLN A 584 -33.52 -5.43 -2.69
N ALA A 585 -32.56 -4.57 -2.36
CA ALA A 585 -32.69 -3.59 -1.27
C ALA A 585 -33.77 -2.52 -1.51
N GLY A 586 -34.22 -2.35 -2.77
CA GLY A 586 -35.27 -1.41 -3.15
C GLY A 586 -36.69 -1.99 -3.09
N GLN A 587 -36.88 -3.23 -2.64
CA GLN A 587 -38.21 -3.86 -2.54
C GLN A 587 -39.00 -3.37 -1.32
N PRO A 588 -40.34 -3.37 -1.35
CA PRO A 588 -41.17 -2.94 -0.23
C PRO A 588 -40.80 -3.64 1.09
N GLY A 589 -40.53 -2.85 2.12
CA GLY A 589 -40.15 -3.30 3.46
C GLY A 589 -38.73 -3.86 3.59
N ALA A 590 -37.90 -3.84 2.53
CA ALA A 590 -36.51 -4.30 2.62
C ALA A 590 -35.69 -3.43 3.59
N VAL A 591 -34.93 -4.06 4.48
CA VAL A 591 -33.97 -3.38 5.38
C VAL A 591 -32.58 -3.95 5.12
N THR A 592 -31.66 -3.09 4.73
CA THR A 592 -30.28 -3.48 4.41
C THR A 592 -29.32 -2.62 5.20
N ILE A 593 -28.34 -3.24 5.87
CA ILE A 593 -27.25 -2.57 6.59
C ILE A 593 -25.98 -2.74 5.75
N ALA A 594 -25.31 -1.65 5.42
CA ALA A 594 -24.08 -1.63 4.66
C ALA A 594 -22.95 -1.03 5.49
N THR A 595 -21.86 -1.80 5.68
CA THR A 595 -20.63 -1.27 6.29
C THR A 595 -19.87 -0.43 5.27
N ASN A 596 -19.56 0.79 5.66
CA ASN A 596 -18.86 1.83 4.90
C ASN A 596 -19.56 2.07 3.54
N MET A 597 -19.16 1.31 2.53
CA MET A 597 -19.74 1.36 1.19
C MET A 597 -19.97 -0.02 0.56
N ALA A 598 -20.17 -1.06 1.36
CA ALA A 598 -20.49 -2.40 0.87
C ALA A 598 -21.67 -2.36 -0.13
N GLY A 599 -21.56 -3.13 -1.22
CA GLY A 599 -22.50 -3.02 -2.35
C GLY A 599 -22.25 -1.84 -3.31
N ARG A 600 -21.02 -1.32 -3.38
CA ARG A 600 -20.60 -0.34 -4.41
C ARG A 600 -20.71 -0.89 -5.82
N GLY A 601 -21.04 0.02 -6.75
CA GLY A 601 -21.20 -0.29 -8.17
C GLY A 601 -22.53 -0.96 -8.53
N THR A 602 -23.32 -1.43 -7.56
CA THR A 602 -24.64 -2.03 -7.82
C THR A 602 -25.77 -1.03 -7.61
N ASP A 603 -26.70 -1.01 -8.55
CA ASP A 603 -27.84 -0.11 -8.54
C ASP A 603 -29.02 -0.67 -7.75
N ILE A 604 -29.60 0.16 -6.86
CA ILE A 604 -30.81 -0.18 -6.10
C ILE A 604 -32.01 0.33 -6.89
N LYS A 605 -32.72 -0.59 -7.56
CA LYS A 605 -33.96 -0.26 -8.28
C LYS A 605 -35.14 -0.33 -7.33
N LEU A 606 -36.02 0.67 -7.35
CA LEU A 606 -37.23 0.67 -6.54
C LEU A 606 -38.23 -0.35 -7.09
N GLY A 607 -38.75 -1.21 -6.21
CA GLY A 607 -39.78 -2.18 -6.58
C GLY A 607 -41.14 -1.53 -6.85
N PRO A 608 -42.07 -2.27 -7.47
CA PRO A 608 -43.47 -1.83 -7.56
C PRO A 608 -44.02 -1.53 -6.15
N ASP A 609 -44.93 -0.57 -6.05
CA ASP A 609 -45.55 -0.07 -4.81
C ASP A 609 -44.66 0.76 -3.85
N VAL A 610 -43.36 0.92 -4.14
CA VAL A 610 -42.48 1.81 -3.36
C VAL A 610 -42.64 3.28 -3.77
N VAL A 611 -42.85 3.52 -5.06
CA VAL A 611 -43.12 4.84 -5.62
C VAL A 611 -44.62 5.04 -5.63
N LYS A 612 -45.10 5.95 -4.77
CA LYS A 612 -46.54 6.27 -4.67
C LYS A 612 -46.98 7.34 -5.69
N CYS A 613 -46.05 8.08 -6.30
CA CYS A 613 -46.36 9.14 -7.25
C CYS A 613 -45.29 9.28 -8.35
N ASP A 614 -45.68 8.95 -9.58
CA ASP A 614 -44.81 8.98 -10.77
C ASP A 614 -44.49 10.42 -11.24
N LYS A 615 -45.41 11.38 -11.03
CA LYS A 615 -45.30 12.78 -11.51
C LYS A 615 -45.43 13.82 -10.38
N CYS A 616 -44.65 13.70 -9.30
CA CYS A 616 -44.69 14.70 -8.23
C CYS A 616 -43.82 15.94 -8.56
N CYS A 617 -44.44 17.11 -8.55
CA CYS A 617 -43.82 18.41 -8.78
C CYS A 617 -43.08 18.94 -7.52
N ILE A 618 -41.86 18.48 -7.25
CA ILE A 618 -40.88 19.29 -6.48
C ILE A 618 -40.34 20.45 -7.35
N LYS A 619 -40.72 20.49 -8.63
CA LYS A 619 -40.38 21.49 -9.65
C LYS A 619 -41.39 22.65 -9.80
N CYS A 620 -42.18 22.96 -8.78
CA CYS A 620 -43.04 24.15 -8.81
C CYS A 620 -42.56 25.14 -7.74
N PRO A 621 -41.75 26.16 -8.09
CA PRO A 621 -41.41 27.25 -7.18
C PRO A 621 -42.67 27.90 -6.60
N ASP A 622 -43.76 27.89 -7.37
CA ASP A 622 -45.01 28.61 -7.08
C ASP A 622 -46.17 27.70 -6.64
N GLN A 623 -45.91 26.42 -6.32
CA GLN A 623 -46.93 25.42 -5.94
C GLN A 623 -48.08 25.22 -6.96
N ASN A 624 -47.93 25.67 -8.21
CA ASN A 624 -49.01 25.70 -9.19
C ASN A 624 -48.79 24.71 -10.35
N CYS A 625 -48.83 23.40 -10.07
CA CYS A 625 -48.72 22.40 -11.13
C CYS A 625 -50.07 22.23 -11.85
N ALA A 626 -50.16 22.63 -13.12
CA ALA A 626 -51.35 22.48 -13.97
C ALA A 626 -51.54 21.04 -14.49
N GLU A 627 -50.50 20.20 -14.43
CA GLU A 627 -50.49 18.83 -14.96
C GLU A 627 -50.22 17.76 -13.88
N CYS A 628 -50.52 18.04 -12.60
CA CYS A 628 -50.47 16.99 -11.58
C CYS A 628 -51.72 16.10 -11.69
N SER A 629 -51.54 14.78 -11.71
CA SER A 629 -52.65 13.81 -11.73
C SER A 629 -53.45 13.77 -10.43
N HIS A 630 -53.01 14.46 -9.37
CA HIS A 630 -53.73 14.58 -8.11
C HIS A 630 -54.68 15.78 -8.16
N GLN A 631 -55.97 15.52 -7.90
CA GLN A 631 -57.02 16.55 -7.85
C GLN A 631 -56.81 17.58 -6.72
N ILE A 632 -55.90 17.31 -5.76
CA ILE A 632 -55.63 18.18 -4.61
C ILE A 632 -54.11 18.38 -4.46
N LYS A 633 -53.63 19.60 -4.75
CA LYS A 633 -52.20 20.02 -4.68
C LYS A 633 -51.51 19.75 -3.32
N ASN A 634 -52.26 19.50 -2.25
CA ASN A 634 -51.76 19.30 -0.89
C ASN A 634 -51.67 17.81 -0.45
N GLU A 635 -52.22 16.86 -1.20
CA GLU A 635 -52.19 15.44 -0.79
C GLU A 635 -50.85 14.77 -1.09
N CYS A 636 -50.13 15.19 -2.15
CA CYS A 636 -48.77 14.72 -2.42
C CYS A 636 -47.78 15.01 -1.28
N PHE A 637 -48.01 16.04 -0.46
CA PHE A 637 -47.19 16.34 0.72
C PHE A 637 -47.55 15.46 1.93
N LYS A 638 -48.75 14.89 1.98
CA LYS A 638 -49.16 13.94 3.03
C LYS A 638 -48.60 12.54 2.80
N GLU A 639 -48.32 12.17 1.55
CA GLU A 639 -47.76 10.86 1.18
C GLU A 639 -46.23 10.82 1.08
N LEU A 640 -45.56 11.97 1.28
CA LEU A 640 -44.11 12.04 1.48
C LEU A 640 -43.77 11.59 2.90
N PRO A 641 -42.72 10.77 3.10
CA PRO A 641 -41.70 10.39 2.13
C PRO A 641 -41.88 8.97 1.55
N CYS A 642 -41.98 8.86 0.21
CA CYS A 642 -41.90 7.60 -0.53
C CYS A 642 -40.47 7.37 -1.09
N GLY A 643 -40.20 6.23 -1.74
CA GLY A 643 -38.86 5.89 -2.24
C GLY A 643 -37.88 5.41 -1.16
N LEU A 644 -36.63 5.17 -1.55
CA LEU A 644 -35.59 4.62 -0.66
C LEU A 644 -35.19 5.61 0.44
N TYR A 645 -35.17 5.13 1.69
CA TYR A 645 -34.69 5.90 2.83
C TYR A 645 -33.25 5.52 3.20
N ILE A 646 -32.36 6.51 3.23
CA ILE A 646 -30.97 6.35 3.66
C ILE A 646 -30.80 6.84 5.09
N ILE A 647 -30.24 5.99 5.95
CA ILE A 647 -29.87 6.33 7.33
C ILE A 647 -28.36 6.21 7.47
N GLY A 648 -27.66 7.31 7.69
CA GLY A 648 -26.25 7.30 8.09
C GLY A 648 -26.14 7.22 9.61
N THR A 649 -25.42 6.24 10.14
CA THR A 649 -25.33 6.06 11.60
C THR A 649 -24.25 6.90 12.26
N GLU A 650 -23.35 7.45 11.44
CA GLU A 650 -22.23 8.33 11.77
C GLU A 650 -21.86 9.16 10.52
N ARG A 651 -21.06 10.20 10.70
CA ARG A 651 -20.40 10.94 9.60
C ARG A 651 -19.05 10.29 9.31
N HIS A 652 -18.74 10.10 8.04
CA HIS A 652 -17.41 9.63 7.64
C HIS A 652 -16.38 10.75 7.77
N GLU A 653 -15.09 10.39 7.70
CA GLU A 653 -13.98 11.35 7.68
C GLU A 653 -14.09 12.37 6.54
N SER A 654 -14.70 11.96 5.41
CA SER A 654 -14.91 12.81 4.25
C SER A 654 -16.40 12.98 3.93
N ARG A 655 -16.77 14.21 3.56
CA ARG A 655 -18.12 14.56 3.07
C ARG A 655 -18.49 13.79 1.80
N ARG A 656 -17.48 13.40 1.03
CA ARG A 656 -17.62 12.67 -0.23
C ARG A 656 -18.30 11.32 -0.02
N ILE A 657 -17.81 10.54 0.95
CA ILE A 657 -18.34 9.21 1.29
C ILE A 657 -19.78 9.33 1.79
N ASP A 658 -20.07 10.35 2.62
CA ASP A 658 -21.44 10.65 3.05
C ASP A 658 -22.37 10.95 1.87
N ASN A 659 -21.90 11.74 0.89
CA ASN A 659 -22.67 12.06 -0.32
C ASN A 659 -22.86 10.85 -1.23
N GLN A 660 -21.91 9.92 -1.28
CA GLN A 660 -22.08 8.65 -2.00
C GLN A 660 -23.14 7.76 -1.34
N LEU A 661 -23.19 7.71 0.00
CA LEU A 661 -24.25 7.03 0.74
C LEU A 661 -25.62 7.66 0.44
N ARG A 662 -25.73 9.00 0.47
CA ARG A 662 -26.96 9.71 0.06
C ARG A 662 -27.35 9.42 -1.38
N GLY A 663 -26.37 9.38 -2.28
CA GLY A 663 -26.53 9.09 -3.72
C GLY A 663 -27.03 7.68 -4.05
N ARG A 664 -27.17 6.80 -3.05
CA ARG A 664 -27.89 5.52 -3.22
C ARG A 664 -29.39 5.71 -3.40
N SER A 665 -29.94 6.86 -2.98
CA SER A 665 -31.35 7.22 -3.14
C SER A 665 -31.53 8.39 -4.11
N GLY A 666 -32.72 8.46 -4.73
CA GLY A 666 -33.13 9.53 -5.64
C GLY A 666 -32.44 9.54 -7.00
N ARG A 667 -32.27 8.35 -7.60
CA ARG A 667 -31.57 8.16 -8.88
C ARG A 667 -32.51 8.37 -10.05
N GLN A 668 -32.03 8.94 -11.15
CA GLN A 668 -32.84 9.25 -12.35
C GLN A 668 -34.20 9.91 -12.03
N GLY A 669 -34.25 10.79 -11.02
CA GLY A 669 -35.48 11.46 -10.61
C GLY A 669 -36.41 10.65 -9.71
N ASP A 670 -35.98 9.50 -9.21
CA ASP A 670 -36.71 8.76 -8.18
C ASP A 670 -36.92 9.60 -6.91
N PRO A 671 -38.05 9.43 -6.19
CA PRO A 671 -38.21 10.01 -4.87
C PRO A 671 -37.30 9.30 -3.85
N GLY A 672 -36.95 10.01 -2.78
CA GLY A 672 -36.12 9.43 -1.74
C GLY A 672 -35.82 10.40 -0.61
N SER A 673 -35.22 9.91 0.47
CA SER A 673 -34.71 10.78 1.52
C SER A 673 -33.45 10.25 2.17
N SER A 674 -32.69 11.14 2.81
CA SER A 674 -31.53 10.76 3.63
C SER A 674 -31.53 11.50 4.98
N ARG A 675 -31.00 10.88 6.01
CA ARG A 675 -30.77 11.48 7.33
C ARG A 675 -29.56 10.85 8.01
N PHE A 676 -28.80 11.65 8.76
CA PHE A 676 -27.67 11.18 9.56
C PHE A 676 -27.96 11.31 11.06
N PHE A 677 -27.48 10.32 11.80
CA PHE A 677 -27.55 10.22 13.26
C PHE A 677 -26.13 10.28 13.81
N LEU A 678 -25.90 11.11 14.82
CA LEU A 678 -24.58 11.36 15.39
C LEU A 678 -24.62 11.33 16.91
N SER A 679 -23.48 11.03 17.52
CA SER A 679 -23.24 11.09 18.95
C SER A 679 -21.96 11.89 19.25
N LEU A 680 -21.91 12.57 20.39
CA LEU A 680 -20.67 13.19 20.88
C LEU A 680 -19.52 12.18 21.09
N GLU A 681 -19.87 10.91 21.33
CA GLU A 681 -18.92 9.82 21.52
C GLU A 681 -18.40 9.22 20.20
N ASP A 682 -18.89 9.68 19.04
CA ASP A 682 -18.45 9.20 17.73
C ASP A 682 -17.01 9.65 17.41
N ASP A 683 -16.29 8.84 16.64
CA ASP A 683 -14.84 9.00 16.45
C ASP A 683 -14.47 10.38 15.86
N LEU A 684 -15.25 10.87 14.88
CA LEU A 684 -15.08 12.21 14.30
C LEU A 684 -15.23 13.33 15.35
N MET A 685 -16.14 13.17 16.30
CA MET A 685 -16.41 14.18 17.35
C MET A 685 -15.31 14.19 18.42
N ARG A 686 -14.70 13.03 18.71
CA ARG A 686 -13.57 12.91 19.64
C ARG A 686 -12.32 13.65 19.13
N ILE A 687 -12.10 13.66 17.82
CA ILE A 687 -10.89 14.27 17.22
C ILE A 687 -10.95 15.81 17.23
N PHE A 688 -12.13 16.42 17.11
CA PHE A 688 -12.26 17.88 16.88
C PHE A 688 -12.91 18.70 18.01
N GLY A 689 -12.91 18.15 19.23
CA GLY A 689 -13.26 18.87 20.44
C GLY A 689 -14.70 18.64 20.88
N SER A 690 -14.89 17.54 21.62
CA SER A 690 -16.08 17.28 22.43
C SER A 690 -16.42 18.48 23.30
N ASP A 691 -15.42 19.19 23.82
CA ASP A 691 -15.60 20.10 24.94
C ASP A 691 -16.38 21.36 24.55
N ARG A 692 -16.12 21.98 23.38
CA ARG A 692 -16.90 23.15 22.93
C ARG A 692 -18.34 22.80 22.55
N VAL A 693 -18.57 21.62 21.99
CA VAL A 693 -19.91 21.18 21.59
C VAL A 693 -20.69 20.68 22.80
N ALA A 694 -20.03 19.98 23.73
CA ALA A 694 -20.56 19.59 25.03
C ALA A 694 -20.90 20.83 25.88
N ASP A 695 -20.05 21.86 25.90
CA ASP A 695 -20.34 23.14 26.57
C ASP A 695 -21.60 23.83 26.01
N ILE A 696 -21.82 23.75 24.69
CA ILE A 696 -23.05 24.21 24.05
C ILE A 696 -24.22 23.34 24.48
N MET A 697 -24.06 22.02 24.57
CA MET A 697 -25.11 21.09 25.01
C MET A 697 -25.51 21.31 26.47
N ASP A 698 -24.54 21.57 27.35
CA ASP A 698 -24.77 21.82 28.77
C ASP A 698 -25.41 23.21 28.99
N ARG A 699 -25.11 24.22 28.15
CA ARG A 699 -25.75 25.56 28.21
C ARG A 699 -27.19 25.59 27.69
N PHE A 700 -27.52 24.76 26.70
CA PHE A 700 -28.86 24.74 26.08
C PHE A 700 -29.81 23.70 26.72
N GLY A 701 -29.43 23.11 27.86
CA GLY A 701 -30.31 22.27 28.66
C GLY A 701 -30.81 21.05 27.89
N GLY A 702 -29.89 20.21 27.38
CA GLY A 702 -30.25 18.91 26.84
C GLY A 702 -30.80 18.00 27.93
N GLU A 703 -32.11 17.94 28.09
CA GLU A 703 -32.78 16.86 28.83
C GLU A 703 -32.37 15.50 28.24
N GLU A 704 -32.17 14.48 29.08
CA GLU A 704 -31.94 13.11 28.62
C GLU A 704 -33.00 12.73 27.57
N GLN A 705 -32.58 12.13 26.44
CA GLN A 705 -33.43 11.65 25.33
C GLN A 705 -33.98 12.66 24.31
N LYS A 706 -33.70 13.98 24.37
CA LYS A 706 -34.14 14.91 23.31
C LYS A 706 -33.08 15.10 22.21
N PRO A 707 -33.44 14.92 20.92
CA PRO A 707 -32.53 15.16 19.80
C PRO A 707 -32.20 16.65 19.66
N LEU A 708 -30.93 16.98 19.42
CA LEU A 708 -30.52 18.33 19.06
C LEU A 708 -30.44 18.45 17.54
N THR A 709 -31.24 19.35 16.98
CA THR A 709 -31.14 19.81 15.59
C THR A 709 -30.81 21.29 15.62
N HIS A 710 -29.54 21.64 15.39
CA HIS A 710 -29.13 23.04 15.34
C HIS A 710 -28.15 23.29 14.17
N PRO A 711 -28.42 24.27 13.28
CA PRO A 711 -27.57 24.56 12.12
C PRO A 711 -26.09 24.84 12.45
N LEU A 712 -25.81 25.41 13.64
CA LEU A 712 -24.44 25.63 14.10
C LEU A 712 -23.66 24.32 14.35
N VAL A 713 -24.33 23.27 14.83
CA VAL A 713 -23.69 21.97 15.09
C VAL A 713 -23.34 21.30 13.76
N THR A 714 -24.27 21.31 12.79
CA THR A 714 -24.02 20.82 11.43
C THR A 714 -22.85 21.55 10.77
N ARG A 715 -22.75 22.88 10.92
CA ARG A 715 -21.60 23.65 10.41
C ARG A 715 -20.28 23.29 11.11
N ALA A 716 -20.30 23.06 12.41
CA ALA A 716 -19.11 22.65 13.16
C ALA A 716 -18.58 21.28 12.70
N ILE A 717 -19.48 20.31 12.52
CA ILE A 717 -19.15 18.98 11.96
C ILE A 717 -18.58 19.12 10.56
N ALA A 718 -19.21 19.93 9.72
CA ALA A 718 -18.76 20.16 8.36
C ALA A 718 -17.32 20.74 8.35
N ASN A 719 -17.00 21.67 9.25
CA ASN A 719 -15.65 22.22 9.40
C ASN A 719 -14.64 21.19 9.92
N ALA A 720 -15.06 20.29 10.82
CA ALA A 720 -14.23 19.19 11.29
C ALA A 720 -13.85 18.24 10.14
N GLN A 721 -14.82 17.80 9.33
CA GLN A 721 -14.57 16.98 8.14
C GLN A 721 -13.60 17.65 7.18
N LYS A 722 -13.76 18.95 6.91
CA LYS A 722 -12.85 19.70 6.03
C LYS A 722 -11.40 19.68 6.53
N ARG A 723 -11.19 19.79 7.84
CA ARG A 723 -9.85 19.71 8.44
C ARG A 723 -9.24 18.31 8.34
N VAL A 724 -10.05 17.26 8.47
CA VAL A 724 -9.60 15.87 8.25
C VAL A 724 -9.19 15.67 6.79
N GLU A 725 -10.01 16.15 5.86
CA GLU A 725 -9.72 16.10 4.42
C GLU A 725 -8.42 16.83 4.08
N GLU A 726 -8.21 18.05 4.60
CA GLU A 726 -6.97 18.83 4.42
C GLU A 726 -5.75 18.11 5.01
N ASN A 727 -5.87 17.52 6.22
CA ASN A 727 -4.78 16.76 6.84
C ASN A 727 -4.43 15.50 6.03
N ASN A 728 -5.44 14.76 5.59
CA ASN A 728 -5.25 13.58 4.74
C ASN A 728 -4.61 13.93 3.39
N PHE A 729 -4.97 15.09 2.83
CA PHE A 729 -4.35 15.62 1.62
C PHE A 729 -2.86 15.90 1.81
N GLU A 730 -2.46 16.57 2.90
CA GLU A 730 -1.04 16.83 3.16
C GLU A 730 -0.24 15.53 3.39
N ILE A 731 -0.81 14.52 4.06
CA ILE A 731 -0.16 13.20 4.22
C ILE A 731 0.11 12.57 2.84
N ARG A 732 -0.89 12.55 1.94
CA ARG A 732 -0.73 11.99 0.59
C ARG A 732 0.26 12.78 -0.25
N LYS A 733 0.22 14.11 -0.15
CA LYS A 733 1.13 15.00 -0.86
C LYS A 733 2.57 14.77 -0.43
N HIS A 734 2.84 14.68 0.88
CA HIS A 734 4.17 14.35 1.37
C HIS A 734 4.62 12.96 0.90
N LEU A 735 3.77 11.94 1.00
CA LEU A 735 4.08 10.59 0.52
C LEU A 735 4.47 10.59 -0.97
N LEU A 736 3.76 11.36 -1.80
CA LEU A 736 4.09 11.55 -3.20
C LEU A 736 5.42 12.28 -3.40
N GLU A 737 5.70 13.33 -2.64
CA GLU A 737 6.94 14.09 -2.74
C GLU A 737 8.20 13.24 -2.47
N TYR A 738 8.12 12.30 -1.51
CA TYR A 738 9.19 11.33 -1.25
C TYR A 738 9.28 10.30 -2.38
N ASP A 739 8.16 9.73 -2.84
CA ASP A 739 8.17 8.75 -3.93
C ASP A 739 8.56 9.37 -5.28
N ASP A 740 8.38 10.68 -5.51
CA ASP A 740 8.85 11.36 -6.73
C ASP A 740 10.37 11.36 -6.87
N VAL A 741 11.10 11.37 -5.74
CA VAL A 741 12.56 11.20 -5.73
C VAL A 741 12.91 9.78 -6.15
N MET A 742 12.22 8.80 -5.55
CA MET A 742 12.38 7.39 -5.85
C MET A 742 12.00 7.04 -7.29
N ASN A 743 10.97 7.67 -7.84
CA ASN A 743 10.47 7.40 -9.17
C ASN A 743 11.50 7.76 -10.24
N ARG A 744 12.24 8.86 -10.07
CA ARG A 744 13.34 9.23 -10.98
C ARG A 744 14.46 8.20 -10.99
N GLN A 745 14.82 7.68 -9.82
CA GLN A 745 15.83 6.62 -9.69
C GLN A 745 15.34 5.32 -10.32
N ARG A 746 14.06 4.97 -10.07
CA ARG A 746 13.38 3.81 -10.63
C ARG A 746 13.36 3.84 -12.15
N GLU A 747 13.05 4.99 -12.77
CA GLU A 747 13.06 5.15 -14.23
C GLU A 747 14.41 4.80 -14.85
N VAL A 748 15.51 5.23 -14.22
CA VAL A 748 16.87 4.91 -14.68
C VAL A 748 17.15 3.41 -14.58
N ILE A 749 16.91 2.81 -13.41
CA ILE A 749 17.19 1.38 -13.16
C ILE A 749 16.31 0.47 -14.03
N TYR A 750 15.02 0.80 -14.17
CA TYR A 750 14.09 -0.01 -14.97
C TYR A 750 14.38 0.12 -16.47
N LYS A 751 14.81 1.30 -16.93
CA LYS A 751 15.27 1.45 -18.31
C LYS A 751 16.52 0.62 -18.59
N MET A 752 17.52 0.67 -17.69
CA MET A 752 18.71 -0.18 -17.80
C MET A 752 18.33 -1.67 -17.83
N ARG A 753 17.42 -2.08 -16.96
CA ARG A 753 16.92 -3.47 -16.93
C ARG A 753 16.24 -3.87 -18.25
N ASP A 754 15.40 -3.00 -18.80
CA ASP A 754 14.69 -3.26 -20.05
C ASP A 754 15.63 -3.40 -21.25
N GLU A 755 16.67 -2.58 -21.32
CA GLU A 755 17.73 -2.67 -22.34
C GLU A 755 18.45 -4.05 -22.25
N ILE A 756 18.77 -4.50 -21.04
CA ILE A 756 19.36 -5.83 -20.79
C ILE A 756 18.39 -6.95 -21.16
N LEU A 757 17.10 -6.82 -20.84
CA LEU A 757 16.11 -7.87 -21.10
C LEU A 757 15.86 -8.10 -22.59
N LYS A 758 15.81 -7.01 -23.38
CA LYS A 758 15.66 -7.06 -24.86
C LYS A 758 16.86 -7.66 -25.56
N GLY A 759 18.01 -7.72 -24.87
CA GLY A 759 19.25 -8.24 -25.41
C GLY A 759 19.95 -7.30 -26.37
N GLU A 760 19.76 -5.99 -26.20
CA GLU A 760 20.44 -4.96 -26.96
C GLU A 760 21.86 -4.75 -26.37
N ASN A 761 22.89 -4.89 -27.21
CA ASN A 761 24.28 -4.46 -26.96
C ASN A 761 24.87 -4.69 -25.55
N TYR A 762 24.83 -5.92 -25.01
CA TYR A 762 25.44 -6.24 -23.70
C TYR A 762 26.90 -5.75 -23.56
N GLU A 763 27.67 -5.86 -24.63
CA GLU A 763 29.08 -5.48 -24.67
C GLU A 763 29.29 -3.96 -24.50
N GLU A 764 28.44 -3.15 -25.12
CA GLU A 764 28.45 -1.70 -24.96
C GLU A 764 28.13 -1.31 -23.50
N LEU A 765 27.13 -1.96 -22.91
CA LEU A 765 26.79 -1.74 -21.50
C LEU A 765 27.93 -2.16 -20.57
N ILE A 766 28.55 -3.31 -20.80
CA ILE A 766 29.71 -3.78 -20.01
C ILE A 766 30.87 -2.80 -20.12
N PHE A 767 31.17 -2.32 -21.33
CA PHE A 767 32.25 -1.35 -21.52
C PHE A 767 31.96 -0.01 -20.86
N LYS A 768 30.71 0.45 -20.86
CA LYS A 768 30.33 1.61 -20.06
C LYS A 768 30.58 1.40 -18.57
N ASN A 769 30.21 0.24 -18.01
CA ASN A 769 30.51 -0.08 -16.61
C ASN A 769 32.02 -0.17 -16.36
N PHE A 770 32.83 -0.58 -17.35
CA PHE A 770 34.29 -0.55 -17.22
C PHE A 770 34.82 0.89 -17.20
N GLU A 771 34.28 1.76 -18.06
CA GLU A 771 34.61 3.19 -18.09
C GLU A 771 34.33 3.82 -16.72
N ASP A 772 33.10 3.67 -16.21
CA ASP A 772 32.68 4.19 -14.92
C ASP A 772 33.56 3.67 -13.76
N ALA A 773 33.87 2.36 -13.74
CA ALA A 773 34.71 1.76 -12.70
C ALA A 773 36.18 2.24 -12.77
N ILE A 774 36.73 2.45 -13.98
CA ILE A 774 38.10 2.95 -14.15
C ILE A 774 38.19 4.42 -13.78
N GLU A 775 37.21 5.25 -14.14
CA GLU A 775 37.14 6.65 -13.70
C GLU A 775 37.15 6.73 -12.17
N GLU A 776 36.37 5.90 -11.49
CA GLU A 776 36.34 5.87 -10.03
C GLU A 776 37.70 5.48 -9.43
N ILE A 777 38.38 4.47 -9.99
CA ILE A 777 39.72 4.06 -9.56
C ILE A 777 40.73 5.21 -9.74
N ILE A 778 40.70 5.90 -10.89
CA ILE A 778 41.60 7.02 -11.18
C ILE A 778 41.33 8.16 -10.20
N VAL A 779 40.09 8.60 -10.04
CA VAL A 779 39.72 9.71 -9.14
C VAL A 779 40.09 9.40 -7.67
N LYS A 780 40.01 8.14 -7.26
CA LYS A 780 40.33 7.70 -5.89
C LYS A 780 41.83 7.74 -5.57
N TYR A 781 42.70 7.41 -6.53
CA TYR A 781 44.14 7.26 -6.29
C TYR A 781 45.03 8.30 -6.98
N SER A 782 44.44 9.15 -7.81
CA SER A 782 45.12 10.26 -8.47
C SER A 782 44.43 11.58 -8.13
N ASP A 783 45.24 12.62 -7.91
CA ASP A 783 44.77 13.99 -7.71
C ASP A 783 45.29 14.84 -8.86
N ASP A 784 44.38 15.38 -9.66
CA ASP A 784 44.69 16.23 -10.82
C ASP A 784 45.50 17.48 -10.44
N LYS A 785 45.49 17.87 -9.16
CA LYS A 785 46.27 19.00 -8.64
C LYS A 785 47.71 18.63 -8.29
N LYS A 786 48.05 17.35 -8.26
CA LYS A 786 49.39 16.86 -7.92
C LYS A 786 50.12 16.33 -9.16
N PRO A 787 51.46 16.44 -9.20
CA PRO A 787 52.25 15.76 -10.23
C PRO A 787 51.97 14.26 -10.24
N ALA A 788 51.98 13.65 -11.42
CA ALA A 788 51.68 12.22 -11.60
C ALA A 788 52.60 11.30 -10.77
N GLU A 789 53.81 11.76 -10.44
CA GLU A 789 54.77 11.04 -9.57
C GLU A 789 54.28 10.87 -8.13
N GLU A 790 53.36 11.72 -7.66
CA GLU A 790 52.82 11.70 -6.30
C GLU A 790 51.50 10.92 -6.19
N TRP A 791 51.02 10.33 -7.29
CA TRP A 791 49.83 9.47 -7.27
C TRP A 791 50.13 8.12 -6.60
N ASP A 792 49.10 7.50 -6.02
CA ASP A 792 49.24 6.18 -5.40
C ASP A 792 49.16 5.08 -6.48
N TRP A 793 50.23 4.95 -7.26
CA TRP A 793 50.34 4.00 -8.36
C TRP A 793 50.20 2.54 -7.93
N ASP A 794 50.75 2.18 -6.78
CA ASP A 794 50.72 0.79 -6.28
C ASP A 794 49.29 0.37 -5.95
N SER A 795 48.51 1.23 -5.28
CA SER A 795 47.10 0.96 -4.99
C SER A 795 46.23 1.02 -6.25
N LEU A 796 46.47 1.98 -7.15
CA LEU A 796 45.73 2.14 -8.41
C LEU A 796 45.86 0.90 -9.29
N ILE A 797 47.11 0.48 -9.57
CA ILE A 797 47.40 -0.69 -10.42
C ILE A 797 46.96 -1.96 -9.70
N GLY A 798 47.11 -2.04 -8.38
CA GLY A 798 46.65 -3.16 -7.56
C GLY A 798 45.14 -3.36 -7.63
N GLU A 799 44.35 -2.29 -7.44
CA GLU A 799 42.88 -2.36 -7.53
C GLU A 799 42.43 -2.68 -8.95
N PHE A 800 43.00 -2.04 -9.97
CA PHE A 800 42.69 -2.33 -11.38
C PHE A 800 42.96 -3.79 -11.74
N ASN A 801 44.16 -4.31 -11.44
CA ASN A 801 44.52 -5.69 -11.76
C ASN A 801 43.65 -6.71 -11.03
N ASN A 802 43.25 -6.43 -9.79
CA ASN A 802 42.34 -7.29 -9.04
C ASN A 802 40.90 -7.27 -9.63
N LEU A 803 40.43 -6.09 -10.04
CA LEU A 803 39.08 -5.93 -10.58
C LEU A 803 38.96 -6.64 -11.93
N PHE A 804 39.84 -6.31 -12.87
CA PHE A 804 39.79 -6.81 -14.25
C PHE A 804 40.50 -8.17 -14.43
N THR A 805 41.13 -8.71 -13.39
CA THR A 805 41.94 -9.95 -13.43
C THR A 805 43.03 -9.87 -14.52
N THR A 806 43.76 -8.74 -14.55
CA THR A 806 44.82 -8.46 -15.53
C THR A 806 46.20 -8.36 -14.87
N ASN A 807 47.24 -8.37 -15.70
CA ASN A 807 48.61 -8.04 -15.31
C ASN A 807 49.05 -6.76 -16.04
N PHE A 808 48.36 -5.65 -15.78
CA PHE A 808 48.74 -4.34 -16.28
C PHE A 808 49.92 -3.81 -15.47
N TYR A 809 50.89 -3.24 -16.19
CA TYR A 809 52.08 -2.62 -15.63
C TYR A 809 52.45 -1.41 -16.49
N ILE A 810 52.90 -0.35 -15.84
CA ILE A 810 53.36 0.88 -16.49
C ILE A 810 54.73 1.25 -15.92
N ASP A 811 55.69 1.54 -16.79
CA ASP A 811 57.06 1.83 -16.39
C ASP A 811 57.17 3.16 -15.63
N LYS A 812 58.09 3.24 -14.66
CA LYS A 812 58.31 4.43 -13.82
C LYS A 812 58.64 5.70 -14.60
N ASN A 813 59.30 5.57 -15.75
CA ASN A 813 59.60 6.71 -16.63
C ASN A 813 58.37 7.26 -17.36
N GLU A 814 57.31 6.44 -17.49
CA GLU A 814 56.07 6.82 -18.13
C GLU A 814 55.06 7.36 -17.09
N GLN A 815 55.16 6.92 -15.84
CA GLN A 815 54.38 7.41 -14.69
C GLN A 815 54.58 8.91 -14.43
N SER A 816 55.76 9.47 -14.70
CA SER A 816 56.10 10.87 -14.41
C SER A 816 55.46 11.89 -15.36
N HIS A 817 54.97 11.45 -16.53
CA HIS A 817 54.52 12.35 -17.60
C HIS A 817 53.10 12.07 -18.11
N ILE A 818 52.48 10.98 -17.66
CA ILE A 818 51.16 10.58 -18.11
C ILE A 818 50.05 11.44 -17.49
N LYS A 819 49.07 11.83 -18.31
CA LYS A 819 47.86 12.54 -17.84
C LYS A 819 46.76 11.54 -17.48
N GLN A 820 45.81 11.93 -16.64
CA GLN A 820 44.67 11.09 -16.25
C GLN A 820 43.91 10.54 -17.48
N ALA A 821 43.65 11.37 -18.48
CA ALA A 821 42.97 10.95 -19.72
C ALA A 821 43.76 9.88 -20.49
N GLU A 822 45.08 10.00 -20.58
CA GLU A 822 45.93 9.02 -21.26
C GLU A 822 46.02 7.71 -20.45
N LEU A 823 46.03 7.81 -19.12
CA LEU A 823 45.96 6.65 -18.24
C LEU A 823 44.62 5.92 -18.38
N PHE A 824 43.53 6.66 -18.42
CA PHE A 824 42.17 6.14 -18.63
C PHE A 824 42.10 5.31 -19.92
N ASP A 825 42.52 5.89 -21.05
CA ASP A 825 42.50 5.19 -22.34
C ASP A 825 43.34 3.90 -22.32
N LYS A 826 44.52 3.92 -21.67
CA LYS A 826 45.37 2.74 -21.53
C LYS A 826 44.71 1.64 -20.70
N LEU A 827 44.14 1.98 -19.56
CA LEU A 827 43.46 1.04 -18.67
C LEU A 827 42.21 0.46 -19.35
N LEU A 828 41.42 1.30 -20.00
CA LEU A 828 40.21 0.89 -20.71
C LEU A 828 40.52 -0.05 -21.87
N ASN A 829 41.54 0.26 -22.67
CA ASN A 829 41.99 -0.63 -23.74
C ASN A 829 42.46 -1.98 -23.18
N LYS A 830 43.19 -1.98 -22.05
CA LYS A 830 43.62 -3.22 -21.41
C LYS A 830 42.45 -4.07 -20.89
N ALA A 831 41.44 -3.43 -20.30
CA ALA A 831 40.22 -4.10 -19.86
C ALA A 831 39.44 -4.70 -21.05
N LYS A 832 39.30 -3.94 -22.14
CA LYS A 832 38.66 -4.40 -23.40
C LYS A 832 39.43 -5.57 -24.03
N GLU A 833 40.76 -5.52 -24.05
CA GLU A 833 41.60 -6.66 -24.49
C GLU A 833 41.35 -7.92 -23.66
N ALA A 834 41.37 -7.80 -22.33
CA ALA A 834 41.15 -8.93 -21.42
C ALA A 834 39.75 -9.54 -21.61
N TYR A 835 38.74 -8.68 -21.78
CA TYR A 835 37.37 -9.12 -22.06
C TYR A 835 37.27 -9.86 -23.40
N ASN A 836 37.87 -9.32 -24.47
CA ASN A 836 37.87 -9.95 -25.79
C ASN A 836 38.56 -11.31 -25.78
N LEU A 837 39.69 -11.44 -25.07
CA LEU A 837 40.40 -12.71 -24.92
C LEU A 837 39.53 -13.75 -24.17
N ARG A 838 38.78 -13.30 -23.16
CA ARG A 838 37.85 -14.16 -22.42
C ARG A 838 36.68 -14.62 -23.29
N LYS A 839 36.07 -13.69 -24.05
CA LYS A 839 34.94 -13.94 -24.96
C LYS A 839 35.25 -15.04 -25.97
N GLN A 840 36.48 -15.12 -26.47
CA GLN A 840 36.91 -16.16 -27.42
C GLN A 840 36.88 -17.59 -26.87
N ASN A 841 36.88 -17.77 -25.54
CA ASN A 841 36.89 -19.10 -24.91
C ASN A 841 35.49 -19.70 -24.73
N TYR A 842 34.43 -18.99 -25.11
CA TYR A 842 33.04 -19.40 -24.89
C TYR A 842 32.20 -19.24 -26.16
N GLU A 843 31.17 -20.08 -26.30
CA GLU A 843 30.16 -19.91 -27.34
C GLU A 843 29.40 -18.60 -27.15
N PRO A 844 29.14 -17.80 -28.22
CA PRO A 844 28.55 -16.47 -28.10
C PRO A 844 27.21 -16.42 -27.35
N GLU A 845 26.33 -17.39 -27.61
CA GLU A 845 25.00 -17.47 -26.99
C GLU A 845 25.08 -17.71 -25.48
N THR A 846 25.88 -18.69 -25.06
CA THR A 846 26.10 -19.01 -23.65
C THR A 846 26.81 -17.87 -22.91
N TYR A 847 27.75 -17.20 -23.56
CA TYR A 847 28.41 -16.03 -22.99
C TYR A 847 27.43 -14.87 -22.80
N ASN A 848 26.58 -14.59 -23.79
CA ASN A 848 25.55 -13.55 -23.70
C ASN A 848 24.52 -13.84 -22.60
N GLU A 849 24.06 -15.08 -22.44
CA GLU A 849 23.17 -15.46 -21.33
C GLU A 849 23.83 -15.27 -19.96
N MET A 850 25.13 -15.58 -19.86
CA MET A 850 25.91 -15.32 -18.65
C MET A 850 26.00 -13.82 -18.36
N LEU A 851 26.33 -12.99 -19.35
CA LEU A 851 26.40 -11.53 -19.21
C LEU A 851 25.05 -10.95 -18.78
N LYS A 852 23.96 -11.35 -19.43
CA LYS A 852 22.60 -10.98 -19.06
C LYS A 852 22.32 -11.32 -17.59
N SER A 853 22.66 -12.52 -17.17
CA SER A 853 22.44 -12.98 -15.80
C SER A 853 23.26 -12.20 -14.78
N ILE A 854 24.53 -11.89 -15.09
CA ILE A 854 25.41 -11.09 -14.23
C ILE A 854 24.85 -9.68 -14.07
N LEU A 855 24.49 -9.02 -15.18
CA LEU A 855 23.96 -7.67 -15.17
C LEU A 855 22.66 -7.57 -14.36
N LEU A 856 21.68 -8.45 -14.65
CA LEU A 856 20.40 -8.44 -13.95
C LEU A 856 20.55 -8.74 -12.45
N LEU A 857 21.32 -9.78 -12.08
CA LEU A 857 21.49 -10.16 -10.68
C LEU A 857 22.21 -9.08 -9.87
N THR A 858 23.22 -8.44 -10.46
CA THR A 858 23.98 -7.38 -9.80
C THR A 858 23.10 -6.15 -9.58
N ILE A 859 22.41 -5.69 -10.63
CA ILE A 859 21.48 -4.56 -10.53
C ILE A 859 20.37 -4.86 -9.52
N ASP A 860 19.76 -6.05 -9.57
CA ASP A 860 18.64 -6.41 -8.67
C ASP A 860 19.05 -6.45 -7.20
N ASN A 861 20.22 -7.01 -6.90
CA ASN A 861 20.71 -7.10 -5.53
C ASN A 861 21.04 -5.71 -4.97
N ARG A 862 21.78 -4.91 -5.74
CA ARG A 862 22.17 -3.55 -5.34
C ARG A 862 20.99 -2.61 -5.24
N TRP A 863 20.05 -2.69 -6.18
CA TRP A 863 18.80 -1.94 -6.11
C TRP A 863 17.97 -2.30 -4.86
N ARG A 864 17.92 -3.58 -4.49
CA ARG A 864 17.21 -4.03 -3.28
C ARG A 864 17.85 -3.47 -2.00
N GLU A 865 19.17 -3.51 -1.90
CA GLU A 865 19.92 -2.90 -0.78
C GLU A 865 19.68 -1.40 -0.69
N HIS A 866 19.65 -0.71 -1.84
CA HIS A 866 19.34 0.71 -1.93
C HIS A 866 17.92 1.02 -1.45
N LEU A 867 16.90 0.27 -1.90
CA LEU A 867 15.52 0.43 -1.44
C LEU A 867 15.39 0.30 0.08
N TYR A 868 16.08 -0.67 0.67
CA TYR A 868 16.11 -0.84 2.13
C TYR A 868 16.75 0.34 2.85
N SER A 869 17.88 0.83 2.32
CA SER A 869 18.59 1.97 2.88
C SER A 869 17.76 3.26 2.80
N LEU A 870 16.97 3.42 1.75
CA LEU A 870 16.06 4.56 1.56
C LEU A 870 14.82 4.51 2.46
N ASP A 871 14.28 3.31 2.71
CA ASP A 871 13.20 3.13 3.69
C ASP A 871 13.70 3.55 5.09
N ALA A 872 14.90 3.10 5.47
CA ALA A 872 15.54 3.51 6.73
C ALA A 872 15.82 5.01 6.79
N LEU A 873 16.31 5.60 5.69
CA LEU A 873 16.54 7.04 5.59
C LEU A 873 15.24 7.83 5.78
N ARG A 874 14.15 7.41 5.13
CA ARG A 874 12.85 8.08 5.23
C ARG A 874 12.31 8.09 6.66
N GLU A 875 12.47 7.00 7.40
CA GLU A 875 12.05 6.94 8.81
C GLU A 875 12.91 7.86 9.70
N GLY A 876 14.23 7.88 9.47
CA GLY A 876 15.17 8.67 10.26
C GLY A 876 15.20 10.18 9.97
N ILE A 877 14.84 10.61 8.75
CA ILE A 877 14.95 12.03 8.32
C ILE A 877 14.06 12.98 9.13
N SER A 878 12.96 12.45 9.67
CA SER A 878 11.99 13.21 10.49
C SER A 878 12.64 13.85 11.73
N LEU A 879 13.67 13.20 12.29
CA LEU A 879 14.45 13.68 13.45
C LEU A 879 15.40 14.83 13.10
N ARG A 880 15.59 15.17 11.82
CA ARG A 880 16.41 16.32 11.41
C ARG A 880 15.64 17.63 11.34
N SER A 881 14.31 17.58 11.42
CA SER A 881 13.44 18.77 11.53
C SER A 881 13.76 19.64 12.76
N TYR A 882 14.38 19.06 13.80
CA TYR A 882 14.88 19.78 14.98
C TYR A 882 15.97 20.81 14.64
N ALA A 883 16.65 20.68 13.50
CA ALA A 883 17.66 21.63 13.03
C ALA A 883 17.09 22.77 12.14
N GLN A 884 15.77 22.95 12.09
CA GLN A 884 15.07 23.95 11.26
C GLN A 884 15.34 23.85 9.75
N LYS A 885 15.79 22.68 9.28
CA LYS A 885 15.91 22.38 7.86
C LYS A 885 14.70 21.59 7.36
N ASP A 886 14.35 21.77 6.10
CA ASP A 886 13.27 21.01 5.46
C ASP A 886 13.70 19.54 5.26
N PRO A 887 13.01 18.56 5.90
CA PRO A 887 13.36 17.15 5.79
C PRO A 887 13.32 16.62 4.35
N LEU A 888 12.44 17.14 3.49
CA LEU A 888 12.34 16.69 2.10
C LEU A 888 13.57 17.09 1.29
N VAL A 889 14.14 18.27 1.56
CA VAL A 889 15.35 18.74 0.87
C VAL A 889 16.56 17.91 1.27
N GLU A 890 16.71 17.64 2.56
CA GLU A 890 17.78 16.78 3.08
C GLU A 890 17.63 15.35 2.56
N TYR A 891 16.40 14.80 2.55
CA TYR A 891 16.12 13.49 1.96
C TYR A 891 16.52 13.43 0.48
N LYS A 892 16.18 14.46 -0.31
CA LYS A 892 16.57 14.55 -1.72
C LYS A 892 18.08 14.52 -1.92
N GLN A 893 18.82 15.27 -1.11
CA GLN A 893 20.28 15.34 -1.20
C GLN A 893 20.94 14.00 -0.83
N GLU A 894 20.53 13.41 0.30
CA GLU A 894 21.09 12.14 0.76
C GLU A 894 20.68 10.98 -0.16
N SER A 895 19.42 10.93 -0.60
CA SER A 895 18.93 9.93 -1.54
C SER A 895 19.65 9.99 -2.88
N PHE A 896 19.95 11.19 -3.40
CA PHE A 896 20.72 11.35 -4.63
C PHE A 896 22.16 10.87 -4.46
N LYS A 897 22.82 11.22 -3.35
CA LYS A 897 24.17 10.75 -3.05
C LYS A 897 24.24 9.21 -2.97
N MET A 898 23.28 8.61 -2.26
CA MET A 898 23.16 7.14 -2.17
C MET A 898 22.92 6.49 -3.54
N PHE A 899 22.20 7.18 -4.43
CA PHE A 899 21.95 6.67 -5.78
C PHE A 899 23.19 6.75 -6.68
N ASP A 900 24.00 7.82 -6.58
CA ASP A 900 25.29 7.90 -7.26
C ASP A 900 26.23 6.79 -6.76
N GLU A 901 26.30 6.60 -5.44
CA GLU A 901 27.06 5.50 -4.81
C GLU A 901 26.59 4.13 -5.32
N LEU A 902 25.28 3.91 -5.43
CA LEU A 902 24.69 2.70 -6.01
C LEU A 902 25.18 2.45 -7.44
N LEU A 903 25.17 3.47 -8.30
CA LEU A 903 25.59 3.32 -9.70
C LEU A 903 27.07 2.96 -9.80
N SER A 904 27.92 3.59 -8.99
CA SER A 904 29.35 3.25 -8.89
C SER A 904 29.56 1.81 -8.38
N GLU A 905 28.80 1.38 -7.37
CA GLU A 905 28.86 0.00 -6.87
C GLU A 905 28.44 -1.02 -7.92
N ILE A 906 27.38 -0.75 -8.69
CA ILE A 906 26.96 -1.61 -9.81
C ILE A 906 28.08 -1.70 -10.85
N ALA A 907 28.66 -0.58 -11.25
CA ALA A 907 29.74 -0.56 -12.25
C ALA A 907 30.94 -1.39 -11.81
N ARG A 908 31.38 -1.19 -10.55
CA ARG A 908 32.48 -1.95 -9.94
C ARG A 908 32.16 -3.45 -9.88
N ASP A 909 30.99 -3.83 -9.37
CA ASP A 909 30.63 -5.25 -9.22
C ASP A 909 30.50 -5.95 -10.57
N VAL A 910 29.86 -5.31 -11.55
CA VAL A 910 29.77 -5.83 -12.92
C VAL A 910 31.18 -6.01 -13.49
N ALA A 911 32.04 -4.99 -13.37
CA ALA A 911 33.42 -5.07 -13.84
C ALA A 911 34.18 -6.24 -13.22
N GLY A 912 34.04 -6.48 -11.91
CA GLY A 912 34.72 -7.59 -11.24
C GLY A 912 34.14 -8.98 -11.53
N ILE A 913 32.81 -9.12 -11.50
CA ILE A 913 32.14 -10.42 -11.61
C ILE A 913 32.31 -11.01 -13.02
N VAL A 914 32.33 -10.18 -14.07
CA VAL A 914 32.48 -10.62 -15.47
C VAL A 914 33.75 -11.47 -15.69
N PHE A 915 34.86 -11.12 -15.04
CA PHE A 915 36.13 -11.85 -15.19
C PHE A 915 36.24 -13.08 -14.27
N ARG A 916 35.44 -13.17 -13.21
CA ARG A 916 35.48 -14.26 -12.23
C ARG A 916 34.39 -15.32 -12.47
N ALA A 917 33.26 -14.93 -13.05
CA ALA A 917 32.11 -15.79 -13.28
C ALA A 917 32.39 -16.84 -14.36
N SER A 918 32.00 -18.09 -14.10
CA SER A 918 32.02 -19.16 -15.12
C SER A 918 30.60 -19.42 -15.61
N PRO A 919 30.38 -19.71 -16.89
CA PRO A 919 29.07 -20.08 -17.39
C PRO A 919 28.67 -21.41 -16.75
N ARG A 920 27.63 -21.37 -15.91
CA ARG A 920 26.98 -22.55 -15.34
C ARG A 920 25.51 -22.50 -15.72
N PRO A 921 24.85 -23.64 -15.97
CA PRO A 921 23.40 -23.68 -16.10
C PRO A 921 22.79 -23.30 -14.75
N ILE A 922 22.18 -22.11 -14.69
CA ILE A 922 21.51 -21.62 -13.49
C ILE A 922 20.19 -22.40 -13.34
N GLN A 923 20.11 -23.30 -12.36
CA GLN A 923 18.82 -23.87 -11.95
C GLN A 923 18.04 -22.81 -11.17
N ARG A 924 16.96 -22.32 -11.78
CA ARG A 924 16.10 -21.28 -11.22
C ARG A 924 15.30 -21.85 -10.04
N LYS A 925 15.43 -21.24 -8.86
CA LYS A 925 14.43 -21.40 -7.80
C LYS A 925 13.50 -20.18 -7.83
N PRO A 926 12.17 -20.38 -7.89
CA PRO A 926 11.24 -19.26 -7.79
C PRO A 926 11.35 -18.62 -6.40
N ILE A 927 11.55 -17.30 -6.36
CA ILE A 927 11.56 -16.55 -5.12
C ILE A 927 10.12 -16.42 -4.64
N VAL A 928 9.85 -16.77 -3.38
CA VAL A 928 8.52 -16.62 -2.79
C VAL A 928 8.33 -15.16 -2.38
N THR A 929 7.55 -14.41 -3.13
CA THR A 929 7.23 -13.00 -2.84
C THR A 929 5.86 -12.87 -2.15
N GLN A 930 5.69 -11.79 -1.38
CA GLN A 930 4.42 -11.38 -0.78
C GLN A 930 4.05 -9.99 -1.29
N GLU A 931 2.80 -9.84 -1.71
CA GLU A 931 2.23 -8.58 -2.18
C GLU A 931 1.45 -7.91 -1.05
N TYR A 932 1.77 -6.65 -0.78
CA TYR A 932 1.06 -5.84 0.20
C TYR A 932 0.06 -4.92 -0.49
N LYS A 933 -1.23 -5.23 -0.36
CA LYS A 933 -2.32 -4.41 -0.92
C LYS A 933 -2.77 -3.35 0.09
N PRO A 934 -2.92 -2.08 -0.31
CA PRO A 934 -3.68 -1.08 0.44
C PRO A 934 -5.09 -1.59 0.71
N THR A 935 -5.49 -1.75 1.97
CA THR A 935 -6.88 -2.02 2.33
C THR A 935 -7.48 -0.79 3.00
N THR A 936 -8.67 -0.36 2.55
CA THR A 936 -9.42 0.77 3.16
C THR A 936 -9.86 0.47 4.58
N ASP A 937 -9.98 -0.81 4.94
CA ASP A 937 -10.15 -1.24 6.31
C ASP A 937 -8.76 -1.60 6.86
N GLY A 938 -8.35 -1.01 7.98
CA GLY A 938 -7.09 -1.29 8.67
C GLY A 938 -6.95 -2.71 9.23
N LYS A 939 -7.41 -3.72 8.50
CA LYS A 939 -7.25 -5.15 8.76
C LYS A 939 -6.46 -5.75 7.61
N VAL A 940 -5.26 -6.20 7.94
CA VAL A 940 -4.47 -7.10 7.11
C VAL A 940 -5.32 -8.31 6.76
N ASP A 941 -5.41 -8.61 5.46
CA ASP A 941 -6.02 -9.82 4.93
C ASP A 941 -5.24 -11.05 5.41
N ALA A 942 -5.57 -11.54 6.61
CA ALA A 942 -5.14 -12.82 7.12
C ALA A 942 -5.89 -13.96 6.41
N GLN A 943 -5.86 -14.00 5.08
CA GLN A 943 -6.49 -15.05 4.26
C GLN A 943 -5.59 -15.67 3.20
N LYS A 944 -4.26 -15.65 3.41
CA LYS A 944 -3.38 -16.65 2.80
C LYS A 944 -2.72 -17.51 3.88
N GLN A 945 -3.53 -18.34 4.53
CA GLN A 945 -3.07 -19.66 4.97
C GLN A 945 -4.23 -20.65 5.05
N VAL A 946 -4.10 -21.66 4.18
CA VAL A 946 -4.72 -22.99 4.21
C VAL A 946 -6.21 -23.05 3.87
N ALA A 947 -6.48 -23.65 2.70
CA ALA A 947 -7.75 -24.29 2.41
C ALA A 947 -8.23 -25.03 3.66
N LYS A 948 -9.28 -24.53 4.31
CA LYS A 948 -9.98 -25.29 5.34
C LYS A 948 -10.50 -26.55 4.66
N THR A 949 -9.79 -27.65 4.84
CA THR A 949 -10.46 -28.95 4.96
C THR A 949 -11.67 -28.71 5.83
N ALA A 950 -12.85 -29.06 5.30
CA ALA A 950 -14.11 -28.99 6.02
C ALA A 950 -13.91 -29.48 7.46
N PRO A 951 -14.57 -28.89 8.46
CA PRO A 951 -14.50 -29.43 9.81
C PRO A 951 -14.90 -30.90 9.70
N VAL A 952 -13.95 -31.80 9.97
CA VAL A 952 -14.29 -33.17 10.30
C VAL A 952 -15.18 -33.03 11.51
N LEU A 953 -16.50 -33.18 11.29
CA LEU A 953 -17.48 -33.38 12.34
C LEU A 953 -16.83 -34.36 13.30
N LYS A 954 -16.52 -33.91 14.53
CA LYS A 954 -16.28 -34.83 15.63
C LYS A 954 -17.57 -35.62 15.77
N THR A 955 -17.65 -36.76 15.08
CA THR A 955 -18.66 -37.77 15.32
C THR A 955 -18.56 -38.11 16.79
N ALA A 956 -19.69 -38.03 17.48
CA ALA A 956 -19.79 -38.40 18.88
C ALA A 956 -19.13 -39.78 19.07
N LYS A 957 -18.17 -39.89 19.99
CA LYS A 957 -17.54 -41.18 20.32
C LYS A 957 -18.65 -42.13 20.76
N VAL A 958 -18.93 -43.15 19.96
CA VAL A 958 -19.90 -44.20 20.27
C VAL A 958 -19.42 -44.92 21.54
N GLY A 959 -20.23 -44.88 22.60
CA GLY A 959 -19.91 -45.54 23.86
C GLY A 959 -19.90 -47.06 23.68
N ARG A 960 -19.08 -47.78 24.47
CA ARG A 960 -18.94 -49.25 24.39
C ARG A 960 -20.28 -50.02 24.45
N ASN A 961 -21.30 -49.46 25.10
CA ASN A 961 -22.62 -50.07 25.26
C ASN A 961 -23.68 -49.57 24.27
N ASP A 962 -23.35 -48.59 23.42
CA ASP A 962 -24.28 -48.00 22.45
C ASP A 962 -24.46 -48.94 21.24
N PRO A 963 -25.58 -48.78 20.49
CA PRO A 963 -25.79 -49.52 19.24
C PRO A 963 -24.62 -49.29 18.27
N CYS A 964 -24.11 -50.37 17.68
CA CYS A 964 -22.97 -50.28 16.78
C CYS A 964 -23.38 -49.54 15.48
N PRO A 965 -22.64 -48.50 15.06
CA PRO A 965 -23.00 -47.66 13.91
C PRO A 965 -22.94 -48.41 12.56
N CYS A 966 -22.43 -49.65 12.52
CA CYS A 966 -22.49 -50.50 11.32
C CYS A 966 -23.88 -51.10 11.04
N GLY A 967 -24.89 -50.80 11.86
CA GLY A 967 -26.26 -51.27 11.66
C GLY A 967 -26.52 -52.73 12.04
N SER A 968 -25.57 -53.42 12.67
CA SER A 968 -25.67 -54.85 13.02
C SER A 968 -26.66 -55.20 14.15
N GLY A 969 -27.32 -54.20 14.76
CA GLY A 969 -28.21 -54.37 15.91
C GLY A 969 -27.52 -54.77 17.22
N LYS A 970 -26.20 -54.97 17.23
CA LYS A 970 -25.41 -55.34 18.42
C LYS A 970 -24.78 -54.11 19.08
N LYS A 971 -24.48 -54.19 20.38
CA LYS A 971 -23.72 -53.14 21.10
C LYS A 971 -22.29 -53.02 20.55
N TYR A 972 -21.73 -51.81 20.48
CA TYR A 972 -20.43 -51.52 19.85
C TYR A 972 -19.31 -52.45 20.33
N LYS A 973 -19.19 -52.70 21.65
CA LYS A 973 -18.17 -53.63 22.22
C LYS A 973 -18.28 -55.09 21.78
N LYS A 974 -19.43 -55.52 21.27
CA LYS A 974 -19.67 -56.89 20.76
C LYS A 974 -19.61 -56.98 19.23
N CYS A 975 -19.31 -55.87 18.55
CA CYS A 975 -19.20 -55.78 17.10
C CYS A 975 -17.91 -55.05 16.71
N CYS A 976 -17.97 -53.86 16.09
CA CYS A 976 -16.79 -53.14 15.61
C CYS A 976 -15.80 -52.74 16.72
N GLY A 977 -16.25 -52.63 17.97
CA GLY A 977 -15.41 -52.34 19.13
C GLY A 977 -14.82 -53.57 19.83
N ARG A 978 -14.95 -54.78 19.27
CA ARG A 978 -14.55 -56.04 19.94
C ARG A 978 -13.03 -56.25 20.01
N ASN A 979 -12.27 -55.63 19.09
CA ASN A 979 -10.82 -55.74 18.99
C ASN A 979 -10.10 -54.38 19.14
N VAL A 980 -10.81 -53.36 19.61
CA VAL A 980 -10.23 -52.04 19.88
C VAL A 980 -9.75 -52.04 21.32
N VAL A 981 -8.44 -52.21 21.52
CA VAL A 981 -7.75 -52.21 22.83
C VAL A 981 -7.87 -50.82 23.45
#